data_AF-A0A6N2BP89-F1
#
_entry.id   AF-A0A6N2BP89-F1
#
_cell.length_a   1.000
_cell.length_b   1.000
_cell.length_c   1.000
_cell.angle_alpha   90.00
_cell.angle_beta   90.00
_cell.angle_gamma   90.00
#
_symmetry.space_group_name_H-M   'P 1'
#
loop_
_entity.id
_entity.type
_entity.pdbx_description
1 polymer ?
#
loop_
_entity_poly.entity_id
_entity_poly.type
_entity_poly.pdbx_seq_one_letter_code
_entity_poly.pdbx_strand_id
1 'polypeptide(L)'
;MEATFFPKRITASNSVVFALARAKMAMQTSSYKLWSLKSCSSLRETTSVSLLNLRSSSSARVFSLMNMTRYSTYSNDDSCPSGKRRSRGPVMAAKKRSEGAKQDDGKYKDTVDLPKTAFGLRANSTVREPELQKIWDDNQVFKRVVERNNGGTFVLHDGPPYANGDLHMGHALNKILKDIINRYKLLQNFRVQYVPGWDCHGLPIELKVLQSLDDDARKVLTPLKLRNKAAKFAKSTVQSQMASFKRYGVWADWDQHYLTLHPEYEAAQIEVFGQMAIQGFIYRGRKPVHWSPSSRTALAEAELEYNEEHMSKSMYAIFRLVGVPASCDSLKEFLPNLCLAIWTTTPWTIPANAAVAVNNKLQYAVVEVSSASVDGSTSSGDGKKRFGNFMKGDKSLHLIVALDLVSTLESKWGLKLTLKKTVLGSDLENCRYTHPIDSRECPVVVGGDYITTESGTGLVHTAPGHGQEDYVTGLKYGLPLVSPVDDDGKFTEEAGQFRGLDVLGNGNVAVIDYLDEHLSLVMVEPYKHKYPYDWRTKKPTIFRATEQWFASVEGFRDAAMDAINQVTWIPSQAVNRISAMTSGRSDWCISRQRTWGVPIPVFYHVESKEPLMNEETIDHIKSIISQKGSDAWWYMAVEELLPEKYRDKASNYEKGTDTMDVWFDSGSSWAAVLDKRESLNYPADLYLEGTDQHRGWFQSSLLTSIATKGQAPYHGVITHGFVLDERGLKMSKSLGNVVDPRMVIEGGKNQKENPPYSADVLRLWVSSVDYTGDMLIGPQVLRQMSDIYRKLRGTLRFLLANLHDWKADYTVPYSDLPMIDQHALFQLANVVNNIRESYDGYQFFKIFQVIQRFVIVDLSNFYLDVAKDRLYVGLGGQNYLVSIAGRRWQVSRGISLGARKLASTSRIFRSSVFALQSYKAVMGSVPEYEWGSASFTRRSCQTVLEAHLLSIGRIIAPILPHLAEDMWQHLPFQYTAEDGHVAKFVFESRWPELDTEYLSFPEEEVDFWGKILELRTEVNKALEVARSGKLIGSSLEAKVYLHCSKLSDRLSDLLTIFTQTMYRKYSSQERYNKPSSLDICQVEILNSLQDERIKDVQYTGEYLMEEGHKIWVGVSRANGSKCDRCWNYSPQVGSFTEHPSLCGRCHNVVICLQTRDLDDLSKVTQSEAKEAIAQ
;
A
#
# COMPACT_ATOMS: atom_id res chain seq x y z
N MET A 1 -42.66 -51.90 5.92
CA MET A 1 -42.14 -53.16 6.49
C MET A 1 -41.07 -52.75 7.49
N GLU A 2 -41.52 -52.37 8.68
CA GLU A 2 -41.50 -53.19 9.92
C GLU A 2 -40.07 -53.29 10.47
N ALA A 3 -39.71 -52.47 11.47
CA ALA A 3 -40.05 -52.55 12.91
C ALA A 3 -38.97 -53.36 13.68
N THR A 4 -38.03 -52.67 14.33
CA THR A 4 -37.93 -52.44 15.79
C THR A 4 -37.40 -53.63 16.60
N PHE A 5 -36.42 -53.39 17.49
CA PHE A 5 -36.57 -53.67 18.93
C PHE A 5 -35.41 -53.04 19.75
N PHE A 6 -35.79 -52.08 20.59
CA PHE A 6 -35.14 -51.67 21.86
C PHE A 6 -35.95 -52.38 22.98
N PRO A 7 -35.45 -52.61 24.23
CA PRO A 7 -35.37 -51.50 25.21
C PRO A 7 -34.42 -51.63 26.44
N LYS A 8 -34.02 -50.44 26.96
CA LYS A 8 -34.06 -49.92 28.37
C LYS A 8 -33.39 -50.74 29.52
N ARG A 9 -32.69 -50.17 30.53
CA ARG A 9 -32.77 -48.83 31.19
C ARG A 9 -31.66 -48.68 32.29
N ILE A 10 -31.28 -47.42 32.60
CA ILE A 10 -31.00 -46.81 33.95
C ILE A 10 -29.62 -47.10 34.61
N THR A 11 -28.78 -46.17 35.10
CA THR A 11 -28.95 -44.76 35.58
C THR A 11 -27.62 -43.96 35.64
N ALA A 12 -27.72 -42.64 35.39
CA ALA A 12 -27.02 -41.44 35.92
C ALA A 12 -25.48 -41.43 36.07
N SER A 13 -24.72 -40.39 35.68
CA SER A 13 -25.00 -38.95 35.76
C SER A 13 -24.25 -38.10 34.70
N ASN A 14 -25.06 -37.42 33.87
CA ASN A 14 -24.95 -36.06 33.31
C ASN A 14 -23.61 -35.52 32.76
N SER A 15 -23.43 -35.75 31.47
CA SER A 15 -22.78 -34.87 30.50
C SER A 15 -23.84 -34.28 29.55
N VAL A 16 -24.17 -32.98 29.62
CA VAL A 16 -24.96 -32.28 28.58
C VAL A 16 -24.62 -30.78 28.58
N VAL A 17 -24.11 -30.33 27.43
CA VAL A 17 -24.28 -29.02 26.77
C VAL A 17 -23.84 -27.78 27.56
N PHE A 18 -22.79 -27.13 27.06
CA PHE A 18 -22.70 -25.67 27.10
C PHE A 18 -22.66 -25.12 25.67
N ALA A 19 -23.81 -24.61 25.26
CA ALA A 19 -23.93 -23.56 24.27
C ALA A 19 -23.12 -22.36 24.74
N LEU A 20 -22.23 -21.83 23.90
CA LEU A 20 -21.47 -20.62 24.21
C LEU A 20 -22.14 -19.42 23.55
N ALA A 21 -22.56 -18.53 24.44
CA ALA A 21 -23.41 -17.38 24.22
C ALA A 21 -22.74 -16.32 23.33
N ARG A 22 -23.45 -15.94 22.26
CA ARG A 22 -23.40 -14.57 21.73
C ARG A 22 -24.04 -13.65 22.78
N ALA A 23 -23.24 -12.82 23.42
CA ALA A 23 -23.75 -11.69 24.18
C ALA A 23 -24.35 -10.66 23.20
N LYS A 24 -25.67 -10.70 23.04
CA LYS A 24 -26.46 -9.53 22.59
C LYS A 24 -26.51 -8.57 23.78
N MET A 25 -25.81 -7.43 23.69
CA MET A 25 -26.16 -6.28 24.52
C MET A 25 -27.17 -5.41 23.76
N ALA A 26 -28.36 -5.30 24.33
CA ALA A 26 -29.44 -4.46 23.87
C ALA A 26 -29.05 -2.98 23.98
N MET A 27 -29.11 -2.24 22.87
CA MET A 27 -29.29 -0.79 22.93
C MET A 27 -30.79 -0.49 22.82
N GLN A 28 -31.34 0.04 23.91
CA GLN A 28 -32.66 0.64 23.95
C GLN A 28 -32.75 1.77 22.93
N THR A 29 -33.72 1.64 22.04
CA THR A 29 -34.26 2.72 21.22
C THR A 29 -34.91 3.76 22.13
N SER A 30 -34.33 4.97 22.20
CA SER A 30 -35.03 6.16 22.68
C SER A 30 -35.41 7.02 21.48
N SER A 31 -36.72 7.19 21.32
CA SER A 31 -37.40 7.97 20.31
C SER A 31 -37.33 9.47 20.62
N TYR A 32 -36.81 10.31 19.72
CA TYR A 32 -37.29 11.69 19.58
C TYR A 32 -37.28 12.17 18.12
N LYS A 33 -38.51 12.29 17.61
CA LYS A 33 -39.09 13.14 16.56
C LYS A 33 -38.13 13.93 15.65
N LEU A 34 -38.29 13.68 14.34
CA LEU A 34 -38.16 14.67 13.27
C LEU A 34 -38.73 16.02 13.72
N TRP A 35 -38.01 17.11 13.40
CA TRP A 35 -38.60 18.34 12.88
C TRP A 35 -37.73 18.84 11.72
N SER A 36 -38.38 19.03 10.58
CA SER A 36 -37.84 19.67 9.39
C SER A 36 -37.54 21.14 9.65
N LEU A 37 -36.53 21.71 8.98
CA LEU A 37 -36.63 23.06 8.43
C LEU A 37 -35.67 23.21 7.24
N LYS A 38 -36.21 23.83 6.19
CA LYS A 38 -35.63 24.04 4.86
C LYS A 38 -34.60 25.19 4.85
N SER A 39 -33.76 25.12 3.82
CA SER A 39 -33.21 26.19 2.97
C SER A 39 -31.99 27.04 3.39
N CYS A 40 -31.04 27.03 2.45
CA CYS A 40 -30.34 28.16 1.81
C CYS A 40 -29.06 28.79 2.42
N SER A 41 -27.98 28.57 1.66
CA SER A 41 -27.04 29.54 1.07
C SER A 41 -26.19 30.49 1.92
N SER A 42 -24.88 30.38 1.64
CA SER A 42 -23.90 31.43 1.32
C SER A 42 -23.21 32.25 2.42
N LEU A 43 -21.91 32.47 2.12
CA LEU A 43 -21.02 33.59 2.47
C LEU A 43 -20.10 33.52 3.71
N ARG A 44 -19.01 34.27 3.51
CA ARG A 44 -17.69 34.31 4.17
C ARG A 44 -17.69 35.04 5.53
N GLU A 45 -16.54 34.91 6.19
CA GLU A 45 -15.84 35.87 7.08
C GLU A 45 -15.83 35.64 8.61
N THR A 46 -14.63 35.29 9.09
CA THR A 46 -13.87 35.78 10.27
C THR A 46 -14.58 36.40 11.49
N THR A 47 -14.37 35.84 12.70
CA THR A 47 -13.63 36.41 13.87
C THR A 47 -14.03 35.81 15.25
N SER A 48 -13.03 35.24 15.93
CA SER A 48 -12.61 35.33 17.35
C SER A 48 -13.54 35.48 18.59
N VAL A 49 -13.21 34.64 19.61
CA VAL A 49 -13.24 34.77 21.10
C VAL A 49 -14.54 34.55 21.91
N SER A 50 -14.46 33.60 22.88
CA SER A 50 -14.82 33.76 24.32
C SER A 50 -15.70 32.67 24.94
N LEU A 51 -15.02 31.76 25.66
CA LEU A 51 -15.36 31.06 26.91
C LEU A 51 -16.70 31.35 27.61
N LEU A 52 -17.46 30.28 27.91
CA LEU A 52 -18.28 30.16 29.14
C LEU A 52 -18.29 28.70 29.64
N ASN A 53 -17.89 28.55 30.90
CA ASN A 53 -17.86 27.30 31.67
C ASN A 53 -19.27 26.92 32.14
N LEU A 54 -19.61 25.62 32.12
CA LEU A 54 -20.60 25.02 33.01
C LEU A 54 -20.17 23.59 33.37
N ARG A 55 -19.92 23.38 34.67
CA ARG A 55 -19.68 22.08 35.31
C ARG A 55 -21.02 21.42 35.64
N SER A 56 -21.18 20.14 35.33
CA SER A 56 -21.80 19.16 36.24
C SER A 56 -21.43 17.73 35.84
N SER A 57 -21.26 16.91 36.86
CA SER A 57 -20.65 15.57 36.88
C SER A 57 -21.67 14.45 36.69
N SER A 58 -21.28 13.35 36.04
CA SER A 58 -21.47 12.00 36.61
C SER A 58 -20.64 10.93 35.90
N SER A 59 -20.18 10.01 36.75
CA SER A 59 -19.21 8.93 36.60
C SER A 59 -19.60 7.78 35.66
N ALA A 60 -18.73 7.46 34.71
CA ALA A 60 -18.35 6.08 34.31
C ALA A 60 -17.13 6.14 33.38
N ARG A 61 -15.92 5.87 33.89
CA ARG A 61 -14.69 5.83 33.08
C ARG A 61 -14.39 4.40 32.61
N VAL A 62 -14.65 4.15 31.33
CA VAL A 62 -13.99 3.11 30.53
C VAL A 62 -12.72 3.76 29.97
N PHE A 63 -11.55 3.22 30.27
CA PHE A 63 -10.27 3.79 29.83
C PHE A 63 -10.07 3.56 28.32
N SER A 64 -10.22 4.64 27.55
CA SER A 64 -9.72 4.76 26.19
C SER A 64 -8.37 5.47 26.25
N LEU A 65 -7.29 4.76 25.96
CA LEU A 65 -5.95 5.34 25.76
C LEU A 65 -5.85 5.96 24.36
N MET A 66 -6.68 6.97 24.12
CA MET A 66 -6.42 8.03 23.15
C MET A 66 -6.26 9.35 23.91
N ASN A 67 -5.16 9.50 24.64
CA ASN A 67 -4.63 10.82 25.00
C ASN A 67 -3.60 11.22 23.94
N MET A 68 -4.09 11.67 22.78
CA MET A 68 -3.37 12.69 22.01
C MET A 68 -3.55 14.02 22.73
N THR A 69 -2.69 14.30 23.69
CA THR A 69 -2.53 15.66 24.21
C THR A 69 -2.07 16.53 23.04
N ARG A 70 -2.86 17.57 22.75
CA ARG A 70 -2.55 18.61 21.76
C ARG A 70 -1.22 19.27 22.11
N TYR A 71 -0.14 18.84 21.46
CA TYR A 71 1.03 19.70 21.30
C TYR A 71 0.74 20.65 20.14
N SER A 72 0.75 21.93 20.49
CA SER A 72 0.62 23.10 19.61
C SER A 72 1.17 22.89 18.19
N THR A 73 0.31 23.13 17.20
CA THR A 73 0.71 23.49 15.84
C THR A 73 1.52 24.79 15.90
N TYR A 74 2.84 24.71 15.73
CA TYR A 74 3.63 25.87 15.38
C TYR A 74 3.29 26.31 13.96
N SER A 75 2.76 27.51 13.84
CA SER A 75 2.60 28.26 12.60
C SER A 75 3.97 28.43 11.94
N ASN A 76 4.06 28.10 10.65
CA ASN A 76 5.15 28.52 9.77
C ASN A 76 5.04 30.03 9.59
N ASP A 77 5.85 30.80 10.31
CA ASP A 77 6.38 32.11 9.89
C ASP A 77 7.37 32.57 10.96
N ASP A 78 8.60 32.09 10.87
CA ASP A 78 9.78 32.89 11.17
C ASP A 78 11.05 32.13 10.76
N SER A 79 11.80 32.75 9.86
CA SER A 79 13.06 32.24 9.33
C SER A 79 14.12 32.09 10.43
N CYS A 80 14.41 30.84 10.82
CA CYS A 80 15.45 30.53 11.80
C CYS A 80 16.73 30.00 11.10
N PRO A 81 17.93 30.48 11.47
CA PRO A 81 19.16 30.20 10.74
C PRO A 81 19.65 28.77 10.98
N SER A 82 20.31 28.21 9.97
CA SER A 82 20.85 26.84 9.94
C SER A 82 21.82 26.54 11.10
N GLY A 83 21.30 25.95 12.19
CA GLY A 83 22.08 25.44 13.31
C GLY A 83 22.78 24.10 12.98
N LYS A 84 23.87 24.14 12.22
CA LYS A 84 24.79 23.00 12.09
C LYS A 84 25.63 22.85 13.37
N ARG A 85 25.18 22.06 14.34
CA ARG A 85 26.01 21.27 15.29
C ARG A 85 25.11 20.53 16.28
N ARG A 86 24.83 19.26 16.00
CA ARG A 86 24.46 18.29 17.04
C ARG A 86 25.73 17.72 17.65
N SER A 87 25.77 17.64 18.98
CA SER A 87 26.82 17.02 19.76
C SER A 87 27.08 15.60 19.25
N ARG A 88 28.32 15.35 18.81
CA ARG A 88 28.83 13.99 18.71
C ARG A 88 29.05 13.52 20.13
N GLY A 89 28.48 12.38 20.53
CA GLY A 89 28.84 11.73 21.79
C GLY A 89 30.37 11.61 21.90
N PRO A 90 30.96 11.75 23.09
CA PRO A 90 32.37 12.09 23.23
C PRO A 90 33.33 10.96 22.76
N VAL A 91 32.82 9.75 22.47
CA VAL A 91 33.62 8.61 21.98
C VAL A 91 33.86 8.63 20.45
N MET A 92 33.12 9.43 19.67
CA MET A 92 33.24 9.45 18.19
C MET A 92 33.82 10.76 17.62
N ALA A 93 34.39 11.62 18.47
CA ALA A 93 34.95 12.91 18.08
C ALA A 93 36.48 12.95 18.14
N ALA A 94 37.18 11.99 17.51
CA ALA A 94 38.63 12.02 17.37
C ALA A 94 39.06 11.89 15.90
N LYS A 95 38.88 12.97 15.13
CA LYS A 95 39.70 13.26 13.94
C LYS A 95 39.51 14.70 13.47
N LYS A 96 40.24 15.63 14.09
CA LYS A 96 40.68 16.87 13.44
C LYS A 96 42.01 17.26 14.07
N ARG A 97 43.10 17.08 13.31
CA ARG A 97 44.47 17.43 13.71
C ARG A 97 44.58 18.96 13.75
N SER A 98 45.02 19.49 14.89
CA SER A 98 45.76 20.75 14.97
C SER A 98 47.06 20.42 15.69
N GLU A 99 48.18 20.73 15.04
CA GLU A 99 49.52 20.50 15.56
C GLU A 99 49.77 21.39 16.78
N GLY A 100 49.96 20.76 17.94
CA GLY A 100 50.32 21.40 19.19
C GLY A 100 50.47 20.34 20.29
N ALA A 101 51.71 20.18 20.79
CA ALA A 101 52.17 19.39 21.94
C ALA A 101 51.35 18.14 22.32
N LYS A 102 51.93 16.94 22.10
CA LYS A 102 51.44 15.65 22.59
C LYS A 102 51.25 15.69 24.11
N GLN A 103 50.03 15.91 24.56
CA GLN A 103 49.55 15.44 25.85
C GLN A 103 49.21 13.95 25.69
N ASP A 104 49.51 13.16 26.71
CA ASP A 104 49.46 11.69 26.75
C ASP A 104 48.03 11.15 26.50
N ASP A 105 47.64 11.03 25.22
CA ASP A 105 46.30 10.62 24.80
C ASP A 105 46.09 9.10 25.05
N GLY A 106 45.45 8.76 26.18
CA GLY A 106 44.60 7.57 26.28
C GLY A 106 45.05 6.40 27.17
N LYS A 107 45.69 6.64 28.32
CA LYS A 107 46.18 5.58 29.25
C LYS A 107 45.18 4.45 29.61
N TYR A 108 43.87 4.72 29.60
CA TYR A 108 42.83 3.75 29.99
C TYR A 108 41.88 3.33 28.86
N LYS A 109 42.15 3.75 27.61
CA LYS A 109 41.26 3.52 26.48
C LYS A 109 40.98 2.03 26.24
N ASP A 110 42.00 1.19 26.38
CA ASP A 110 41.91 -0.25 26.13
C ASP A 110 41.19 -1.01 27.27
N THR A 111 40.93 -0.34 28.40
CA THR A 111 40.17 -0.90 29.54
C THR A 111 38.66 -0.67 29.41
N VAL A 112 38.20 0.03 28.37
CA VAL A 112 36.78 0.33 28.11
C VAL A 112 36.26 -0.64 27.05
N ASP A 113 35.12 -1.28 27.31
CA ASP A 113 34.55 -2.24 26.38
C ASP A 113 33.70 -1.55 25.31
N LEU A 114 34.37 -1.17 24.22
CA LEU A 114 33.73 -0.48 23.10
C LEU A 114 32.91 -1.43 22.21
N PRO A 115 31.82 -0.96 21.57
CA PRO A 115 31.00 -1.81 20.71
C PRO A 115 31.78 -2.38 19.51
N LYS A 116 31.64 -3.69 19.25
CA LYS A 116 32.32 -4.40 18.15
C LYS A 116 31.31 -5.12 17.27
N THR A 117 31.34 -4.87 15.96
CA THR A 117 30.52 -5.61 14.99
C THR A 117 31.09 -5.50 13.58
N ALA A 118 30.94 -6.56 12.78
CA ALA A 118 31.16 -6.52 11.33
C ALA A 118 30.02 -5.83 10.57
N PHE A 119 28.87 -5.59 11.22
CA PHE A 119 27.72 -4.91 10.62
C PHE A 119 28.04 -3.44 10.31
N GLY A 120 28.14 -3.13 9.02
CA GLY A 120 28.53 -1.80 8.52
C GLY A 120 27.49 -0.73 8.78
N LEU A 121 27.93 0.51 9.08
CA LEU A 121 27.02 1.66 9.26
C LEU A 121 26.34 2.09 7.94
N ARG A 122 27.04 1.92 6.81
CA ARG A 122 26.47 2.07 5.47
C ARG A 122 26.00 0.70 4.99
N ALA A 123 24.84 0.66 4.35
CA ALA A 123 24.26 -0.59 3.87
C ALA A 123 24.95 -1.15 2.62
N ASN A 124 25.56 -0.30 1.78
CA ASN A 124 26.11 -0.70 0.47
C ASN A 124 25.11 -1.55 -0.33
N SER A 125 23.86 -1.10 -0.37
CA SER A 125 22.68 -1.85 -0.82
C SER A 125 22.77 -2.36 -2.26
N THR A 126 23.47 -1.65 -3.14
CA THR A 126 23.67 -2.07 -4.54
C THR A 126 24.43 -3.39 -4.67
N VAL A 127 25.20 -3.76 -3.65
CA VAL A 127 25.94 -5.03 -3.59
C VAL A 127 25.29 -5.98 -2.58
N ARG A 128 24.96 -5.49 -1.39
CA ARG A 128 24.50 -6.33 -0.28
C ARG A 128 23.09 -6.90 -0.49
N GLU A 129 22.15 -6.15 -1.06
CA GLU A 129 20.80 -6.69 -1.30
C GLU A 129 20.81 -7.84 -2.33
N PRO A 130 21.50 -7.73 -3.49
CA PRO A 130 21.66 -8.87 -4.40
C PRO A 130 22.32 -10.09 -3.75
N GLU A 131 23.33 -9.90 -2.90
CA GLU A 131 23.96 -11.01 -2.16
C GLU A 131 22.95 -11.72 -1.25
N LEU A 132 22.15 -10.97 -0.49
CA LEU A 132 21.12 -11.55 0.40
C LEU A 132 20.02 -12.25 -0.40
N GLN A 133 19.56 -11.65 -1.50
CA GLN A 133 18.59 -12.26 -2.40
C GLN A 133 19.11 -13.59 -2.97
N LYS A 134 20.38 -13.63 -3.37
CA LYS A 134 21.02 -14.87 -3.81
C LYS A 134 21.12 -15.90 -2.69
N ILE A 135 21.51 -15.50 -1.47
CA ILE A 135 21.56 -16.40 -0.33
C ILE A 135 20.18 -17.01 -0.04
N TRP A 136 19.11 -16.21 -0.11
CA TRP A 136 17.75 -16.71 0.07
C TRP A 136 17.36 -17.74 -0.99
N ASP A 137 17.73 -17.50 -2.25
CA ASP A 137 17.44 -18.37 -3.39
C ASP A 137 18.25 -19.68 -3.32
N ASP A 138 19.57 -19.59 -3.13
CA ASP A 138 20.49 -20.72 -2.99
C ASP A 138 20.08 -21.65 -1.82
N ASN A 139 19.48 -21.08 -0.77
CA ASN A 139 18.99 -21.82 0.40
C ASN A 139 17.50 -22.17 0.35
N GLN A 140 16.77 -21.74 -0.70
CA GLN A 140 15.33 -21.97 -0.84
C GLN A 140 14.52 -21.52 0.39
N VAL A 141 14.92 -20.39 1.00
CA VAL A 141 14.43 -19.95 2.33
C VAL A 141 12.90 -19.82 2.35
N PHE A 142 12.32 -19.19 1.33
CA PHE A 142 10.86 -19.04 1.21
C PHE A 142 10.14 -20.40 1.26
N LYS A 143 10.56 -21.35 0.42
CA LYS A 143 9.98 -22.69 0.36
C LYS A 143 10.10 -23.44 1.68
N ARG A 144 11.29 -23.43 2.31
CA ARG A 144 11.51 -24.10 3.61
C ARG A 144 10.63 -23.52 4.72
N VAL A 145 10.48 -22.19 4.77
CA VAL A 145 9.62 -21.54 5.78
C VAL A 145 8.15 -21.91 5.54
N VAL A 146 7.68 -21.89 4.29
CA VAL A 146 6.31 -22.32 3.94
C VAL A 146 6.06 -23.78 4.33
N GLU A 147 6.98 -24.69 4.00
CA GLU A 147 6.84 -26.13 4.31
C GLU A 147 6.84 -26.41 5.82
N ARG A 148 7.61 -25.64 6.61
CA ARG A 148 7.66 -25.76 8.08
C ARG A 148 6.41 -25.20 8.75
N ASN A 149 5.72 -24.24 8.14
CA ASN A 149 4.54 -23.63 8.72
C ASN A 149 3.36 -24.62 8.79
N ASN A 150 2.55 -24.52 9.85
CA ASN A 150 1.42 -25.43 10.10
C ASN A 150 0.13 -24.74 10.59
N GLY A 151 0.12 -23.40 10.69
CA GLY A 151 -1.01 -22.59 11.18
C GLY A 151 -2.13 -22.32 10.17
N GLY A 152 -2.32 -23.19 9.18
CA GLY A 152 -3.27 -23.01 8.07
C GLY A 152 -2.65 -22.42 6.80
N THR A 153 -3.42 -22.39 5.70
CA THR A 153 -2.98 -21.83 4.41
C THR A 153 -3.53 -20.41 4.24
N PHE A 154 -2.69 -19.50 3.74
CA PHE A 154 -3.10 -18.15 3.36
C PHE A 154 -2.82 -17.92 1.88
N VAL A 155 -3.86 -17.56 1.12
CA VAL A 155 -3.81 -17.35 -0.33
C VAL A 155 -4.14 -15.90 -0.66
N LEU A 156 -3.13 -15.16 -1.08
CA LEU A 156 -3.29 -13.87 -1.74
C LEU A 156 -3.22 -14.12 -3.26
N HIS A 157 -4.36 -14.00 -3.95
CA HIS A 157 -4.36 -14.18 -5.40
C HIS A 157 -3.86 -12.93 -6.09
N ASP A 158 -2.87 -13.11 -6.96
CA ASP A 158 -2.22 -12.01 -7.65
C ASP A 158 -3.02 -11.60 -8.88
N GLY A 159 -3.45 -10.34 -8.95
CA GLY A 159 -3.98 -9.79 -10.20
C GLY A 159 -2.87 -9.69 -11.24
N PRO A 160 -3.08 -10.22 -12.46
CA PRO A 160 -2.01 -10.36 -13.43
C PRO A 160 -1.69 -9.01 -14.09
N PRO A 161 -0.50 -8.40 -13.89
CA PRO A 161 -0.08 -7.23 -14.66
C PRO A 161 0.00 -7.53 -16.17
N TYR A 162 -0.27 -6.51 -16.98
CA TYR A 162 -0.12 -6.60 -18.43
C TYR A 162 1.36 -6.76 -18.84
N ALA A 163 1.63 -7.75 -19.69
CA ALA A 163 2.95 -8.01 -20.25
C ALA A 163 3.28 -7.10 -21.45
N ASN A 164 3.23 -5.76 -21.27
CA ASN A 164 3.32 -4.79 -22.38
C ASN A 164 4.44 -3.72 -22.29
N GLY A 165 5.21 -3.68 -21.19
CA GLY A 165 6.29 -2.72 -21.01
C GLY A 165 6.94 -2.76 -19.63
N ASP A 166 7.78 -1.76 -19.36
CA ASP A 166 8.49 -1.64 -18.07
C ASP A 166 7.54 -1.31 -16.91
N LEU A 167 7.93 -1.74 -15.72
CA LEU A 167 7.18 -1.46 -14.49
C LEU A 167 7.33 0.01 -14.07
N HIS A 168 6.29 0.51 -13.41
CA HIS A 168 6.25 1.85 -12.84
C HIS A 168 5.99 1.81 -11.33
N MET A 169 6.06 2.95 -10.66
CA MET A 169 5.86 3.06 -9.21
C MET A 169 4.55 2.46 -8.68
N GLY A 170 3.44 2.57 -9.43
CA GLY A 170 2.20 1.86 -9.08
C GLY A 170 2.35 0.33 -8.96
N HIS A 171 3.14 -0.30 -9.84
CA HIS A 171 3.44 -1.73 -9.76
C HIS A 171 4.32 -2.06 -8.54
N ALA A 172 5.30 -1.18 -8.24
CA ALA A 172 6.14 -1.32 -7.05
C ALA A 172 5.31 -1.23 -5.76
N LEU A 173 4.44 -0.22 -5.65
CA LEU A 173 3.49 -0.08 -4.54
C LEU A 173 2.65 -1.35 -4.36
N ASN A 174 1.97 -1.78 -5.41
CA ASN A 174 1.10 -2.95 -5.41
C ASN A 174 1.83 -4.22 -4.93
N LYS A 175 2.96 -4.57 -5.57
CA LYS A 175 3.68 -5.79 -5.24
C LYS A 175 4.37 -5.76 -3.89
N ILE A 176 4.85 -4.62 -3.44
CA ILE A 176 5.43 -4.47 -2.11
C ILE A 176 4.35 -4.63 -1.03
N LEU A 177 3.16 -4.05 -1.21
CA LEU A 177 2.04 -4.24 -0.27
C LEU A 177 1.67 -5.74 -0.14
N LYS A 178 1.52 -6.45 -1.27
CA LYS A 178 1.28 -7.89 -1.28
C LYS A 178 2.37 -8.67 -0.54
N ASP A 179 3.63 -8.35 -0.80
CA ASP A 179 4.77 -9.01 -0.17
C ASP A 179 4.88 -8.73 1.34
N ILE A 180 4.58 -7.50 1.79
CA ILE A 180 4.50 -7.16 3.22
C ILE A 180 3.46 -8.05 3.92
N ILE A 181 2.27 -8.20 3.33
CA ILE A 181 1.19 -9.04 3.89
C ILE A 181 1.62 -10.50 3.94
N ASN A 182 2.14 -11.02 2.84
CA ASN A 182 2.60 -12.41 2.73
C ASN A 182 3.70 -12.71 3.74
N ARG A 183 4.71 -11.85 3.87
CA ARG A 183 5.79 -12.02 4.86
C ARG A 183 5.29 -11.96 6.30
N TYR A 184 4.33 -11.10 6.60
CA TYR A 184 3.70 -11.05 7.91
C TYR A 184 2.98 -12.37 8.22
N LYS A 185 2.15 -12.88 7.29
CA LYS A 185 1.46 -14.17 7.45
C LYS A 185 2.42 -15.35 7.59
N LEU A 186 3.56 -15.34 6.87
CA LEU A 186 4.62 -16.35 7.06
C LEU A 186 5.15 -16.35 8.50
N LEU A 187 5.42 -15.18 9.08
CA LEU A 187 5.90 -15.07 10.46
C LEU A 187 4.83 -15.49 11.47
N GLN A 188 3.54 -15.30 11.15
CA GLN A 188 2.38 -15.79 11.92
C GLN A 188 2.12 -17.30 11.76
N ASN A 189 3.08 -18.07 11.22
CA ASN A 189 2.98 -19.52 11.04
C ASN A 189 1.96 -19.99 9.99
N PHE A 190 1.52 -19.13 9.06
CA PHE A 190 0.69 -19.55 7.92
C PHE A 190 1.53 -20.09 6.76
N ARG A 191 1.04 -21.12 6.07
CA ARG A 191 1.55 -21.55 4.77
C ARG A 191 1.08 -20.55 3.72
N VAL A 192 1.96 -19.62 3.33
CA VAL A 192 1.61 -18.61 2.33
C VAL A 192 1.83 -19.17 0.93
N GLN A 193 0.78 -19.13 0.13
CA GLN A 193 0.81 -19.50 -1.28
C GLN A 193 0.58 -18.25 -2.12
N TYR A 194 1.63 -17.79 -2.79
CA TYR A 194 1.59 -16.59 -3.61
C TYR A 194 2.21 -16.88 -4.97
N VAL A 195 1.33 -17.06 -5.95
CA VAL A 195 1.68 -17.36 -7.34
C VAL A 195 1.48 -16.10 -8.17
N PRO A 196 2.55 -15.53 -8.76
CA PRO A 196 2.44 -14.35 -9.59
C PRO A 196 1.85 -14.68 -10.98
N GLY A 197 1.12 -13.72 -11.54
CA GLY A 197 0.45 -13.85 -12.83
C GLY A 197 0.86 -12.81 -13.85
N TRP A 198 0.57 -13.06 -15.14
CA TRP A 198 0.66 -12.05 -16.19
C TRP A 198 -0.45 -12.17 -17.23
N ASP A 199 -1.00 -11.02 -17.58
CA ASP A 199 -1.97 -10.89 -18.67
C ASP A 199 -1.21 -10.67 -19.97
N CYS A 200 -1.25 -11.69 -20.81
CA CYS A 200 -0.46 -11.82 -22.01
C CYS A 200 -1.26 -11.58 -23.29
N HIS A 201 -2.55 -11.26 -23.22
CA HIS A 201 -3.42 -11.09 -24.39
C HIS A 201 -3.81 -9.63 -24.68
N GLY A 202 -4.52 -9.45 -25.79
CA GLY A 202 -5.22 -8.23 -26.14
C GLY A 202 -4.46 -7.18 -26.95
N LEU A 203 -5.15 -6.08 -27.16
CA LEU A 203 -4.73 -4.94 -27.96
C LEU A 203 -3.37 -4.29 -27.59
N PRO A 204 -2.94 -4.15 -26.32
CA PRO A 204 -1.69 -3.45 -26.01
C PRO A 204 -0.48 -4.12 -26.66
N ILE A 205 -0.42 -5.44 -26.55
CA ILE A 205 0.68 -6.27 -27.03
C ILE A 205 0.64 -6.28 -28.55
N GLU A 206 -0.55 -6.45 -29.13
CA GLU A 206 -0.73 -6.42 -30.58
C GLU A 206 -0.23 -5.10 -31.18
N LEU A 207 -0.60 -3.94 -30.59
CA LEU A 207 -0.13 -2.63 -31.06
C LEU A 207 1.38 -2.46 -30.91
N LYS A 208 1.98 -2.92 -29.81
CA LYS A 208 3.45 -2.86 -29.63
C LYS A 208 4.17 -3.66 -30.71
N VAL A 209 3.66 -4.84 -31.03
CA VAL A 209 4.18 -5.66 -32.13
C VAL A 209 4.00 -4.92 -33.46
N LEU A 210 2.80 -4.43 -33.78
CA LEU A 210 2.53 -3.73 -35.03
C LEU A 210 3.37 -2.45 -35.19
N GLN A 211 3.60 -1.69 -34.12
CA GLN A 211 4.46 -0.51 -34.10
C GLN A 211 5.94 -0.84 -34.36
N SER A 212 6.38 -2.04 -33.98
CA SER A 212 7.75 -2.51 -34.22
C SER A 212 7.99 -3.03 -35.64
N LEU A 213 6.94 -3.24 -36.43
CA LEU A 213 7.03 -3.73 -37.81
C LEU A 213 7.03 -2.57 -38.81
N ASP A 214 7.81 -2.71 -39.88
CA ASP A 214 7.75 -1.85 -41.05
C ASP A 214 6.50 -2.16 -41.92
N ASP A 215 6.22 -1.29 -42.90
CA ASP A 215 5.01 -1.36 -43.70
C ASP A 215 4.96 -2.58 -44.63
N ASP A 216 6.11 -3.12 -45.05
CA ASP A 216 6.17 -4.32 -45.89
C ASP A 216 5.94 -5.59 -45.06
N ALA A 217 6.49 -5.66 -43.83
CA ALA A 217 6.21 -6.74 -42.90
C ALA A 217 4.73 -6.75 -42.44
N ARG A 218 4.06 -5.59 -42.41
CA ARG A 218 2.61 -5.50 -42.12
C ARG A 218 1.75 -6.09 -43.24
N LYS A 219 2.11 -5.90 -44.52
CA LYS A 219 1.33 -6.41 -45.67
C LYS A 219 1.29 -7.94 -45.74
N VAL A 220 2.32 -8.63 -45.24
CA VAL A 220 2.45 -10.11 -45.30
C VAL A 220 2.06 -10.78 -43.96
N LEU A 221 1.43 -10.04 -43.05
CA LEU A 221 1.12 -10.49 -41.71
C LEU A 221 -0.16 -11.32 -41.66
N THR A 222 0.00 -12.65 -41.59
CA THR A 222 -1.11 -13.58 -41.32
C THR A 222 -1.46 -13.59 -39.83
N PRO A 223 -2.69 -13.95 -39.45
CA PRO A 223 -3.10 -14.14 -38.06
C PRO A 223 -2.08 -14.91 -37.20
N LEU A 224 -1.65 -16.08 -37.66
CA LEU A 224 -0.71 -16.94 -36.93
C LEU A 224 0.67 -16.30 -36.73
N LYS A 225 1.19 -15.56 -37.73
CA LYS A 225 2.46 -14.82 -37.60
C LYS A 225 2.37 -13.70 -36.57
N LEU A 226 1.24 -12.99 -36.53
CA LEU A 226 1.00 -11.95 -35.53
C LEU A 226 0.96 -12.55 -34.13
N ARG A 227 0.19 -13.62 -33.92
CA ARG A 227 0.08 -14.33 -32.63
C ARG A 227 1.43 -14.82 -32.13
N ASN A 228 2.24 -15.44 -33.01
CA ASN A 228 3.60 -15.86 -32.66
C ASN A 228 4.51 -14.70 -32.22
N LYS A 229 4.45 -13.56 -32.91
CA LYS A 229 5.22 -12.36 -32.53
C LYS A 229 4.73 -11.77 -31.20
N ALA A 230 3.41 -11.75 -30.99
CA ALA A 230 2.80 -11.27 -29.75
C ALA A 230 3.15 -12.17 -28.55
N ALA A 231 3.06 -13.49 -28.69
CA ALA A 231 3.49 -14.44 -27.67
C ALA A 231 4.98 -14.27 -27.29
N LYS A 232 5.85 -14.09 -28.29
CA LYS A 232 7.28 -13.86 -28.07
C LYS A 232 7.54 -12.55 -27.32
N PHE A 233 6.86 -11.47 -27.71
CA PHE A 233 6.96 -10.18 -27.04
C PHE A 233 6.47 -10.25 -25.58
N ALA A 234 5.30 -10.86 -25.35
CA ALA A 234 4.73 -11.05 -24.02
C ALA A 234 5.71 -11.81 -23.11
N LYS A 235 6.20 -12.99 -23.54
CA LYS A 235 7.16 -13.81 -22.78
C LYS A 235 8.46 -13.05 -22.44
N SER A 236 8.98 -12.26 -23.38
CA SER A 236 10.18 -11.44 -23.11
C SER A 236 9.91 -10.34 -22.08
N THR A 237 8.72 -9.75 -22.11
CA THR A 237 8.30 -8.70 -21.17
C THR A 237 8.09 -9.28 -19.77
N VAL A 238 7.45 -10.46 -19.67
CA VAL A 238 7.30 -11.21 -18.42
C VAL A 238 8.64 -11.43 -17.74
N GLN A 239 9.67 -11.87 -18.48
CA GLN A 239 11.01 -12.08 -17.92
C GLN A 239 11.62 -10.80 -17.33
N SER A 240 11.49 -9.66 -18.04
CA SER A 240 11.98 -8.36 -17.57
C SER A 240 11.23 -7.86 -16.33
N GLN A 241 9.90 -7.95 -16.34
CA GLN A 241 9.05 -7.55 -15.21
C GLN A 241 9.29 -8.45 -13.99
N MET A 242 9.41 -9.77 -14.18
CA MET A 242 9.74 -10.73 -13.13
C MET A 242 11.09 -10.41 -12.48
N ALA A 243 12.13 -10.14 -13.28
CA ALA A 243 13.43 -9.75 -12.74
C ALA A 243 13.35 -8.47 -11.89
N SER A 244 12.52 -7.51 -12.33
CA SER A 244 12.29 -6.27 -11.59
C SER A 244 11.55 -6.51 -10.27
N PHE A 245 10.50 -7.33 -10.25
CA PHE A 245 9.79 -7.69 -9.01
C PHE A 245 10.68 -8.45 -8.03
N LYS A 246 11.50 -9.40 -8.50
CA LYS A 246 12.54 -10.06 -7.68
C LYS A 246 13.49 -9.01 -7.09
N ARG A 247 13.92 -8.02 -7.88
CA ARG A 247 14.80 -6.94 -7.40
C ARG A 247 14.16 -6.05 -6.34
N TYR A 248 12.84 -5.88 -6.34
CA TYR A 248 12.09 -5.18 -5.27
C TYR A 248 12.08 -5.98 -3.94
N GLY A 249 12.63 -7.20 -3.93
CA GLY A 249 12.68 -8.08 -2.76
C GLY A 249 11.39 -8.88 -2.56
N VAL A 250 10.57 -9.06 -3.58
CA VAL A 250 9.30 -9.80 -3.49
C VAL A 250 9.59 -11.31 -3.48
N TRP A 251 9.03 -12.02 -2.50
CA TRP A 251 8.99 -13.49 -2.50
C TRP A 251 7.68 -13.96 -3.11
N ALA A 252 7.78 -14.94 -4.00
CA ALA A 252 6.66 -15.58 -4.68
C ALA A 252 7.12 -16.93 -5.24
N ASP A 253 6.18 -17.77 -5.65
CA ASP A 253 6.49 -18.94 -6.48
C ASP A 253 6.75 -18.49 -7.93
N TRP A 254 7.98 -18.05 -8.18
CA TRP A 254 8.40 -17.54 -9.49
C TRP A 254 8.53 -18.64 -10.56
N ASP A 255 8.70 -19.90 -10.15
CA ASP A 255 8.89 -21.01 -11.07
C ASP A 255 7.56 -21.52 -11.61
N GLN A 256 6.49 -21.46 -10.80
CA GLN A 256 5.14 -21.86 -11.21
C GLN A 256 4.21 -20.68 -11.53
N HIS A 257 4.75 -19.55 -12.00
CA HIS A 257 3.93 -18.41 -12.40
C HIS A 257 2.89 -18.78 -13.47
N TYR A 258 1.75 -18.10 -13.46
CA TYR A 258 0.70 -18.33 -14.45
C TYR A 258 0.71 -17.24 -15.53
N LEU A 259 0.46 -17.66 -16.78
CA LEU A 259 0.30 -16.75 -17.92
C LEU A 259 -1.07 -17.02 -18.56
N THR A 260 -1.78 -15.98 -18.96
CA THR A 260 -3.08 -16.16 -19.64
C THR A 260 -2.97 -16.89 -20.98
N LEU A 261 -1.78 -16.91 -21.60
CA LEU A 261 -1.50 -17.65 -22.85
C LEU A 261 -1.13 -19.13 -22.65
N HIS A 262 -1.11 -19.65 -21.41
CA HIS A 262 -0.84 -21.07 -21.18
C HIS A 262 -2.04 -21.92 -21.63
N PRO A 263 -1.83 -23.05 -22.33
CA PRO A 263 -2.92 -23.90 -22.82
C PRO A 263 -3.94 -24.32 -21.74
N GLU A 264 -3.45 -24.65 -20.54
CA GLU A 264 -4.29 -25.00 -19.39
C GLU A 264 -5.16 -23.83 -18.90
N TYR A 265 -4.60 -22.61 -18.93
CA TYR A 265 -5.32 -21.40 -18.56
C TYR A 265 -6.43 -21.08 -19.58
N GLU A 266 -6.08 -21.10 -20.87
CA GLU A 266 -7.03 -20.86 -21.96
C GLU A 266 -8.18 -21.89 -21.95
N ALA A 267 -7.88 -23.16 -21.66
CA ALA A 267 -8.88 -24.21 -21.52
C ALA A 267 -9.83 -23.96 -20.33
N ALA A 268 -9.30 -23.53 -19.18
CA ALA A 268 -10.12 -23.18 -18.02
C ALA A 268 -10.99 -21.93 -18.30
N GLN A 269 -10.48 -20.97 -19.06
CA GLN A 269 -11.26 -19.82 -19.51
C GLN A 269 -12.42 -20.24 -20.43
N ILE A 270 -12.17 -21.16 -21.36
CA ILE A 270 -13.21 -21.73 -22.25
C ILE A 270 -14.25 -22.51 -21.44
N GLU A 271 -13.84 -23.20 -20.37
CA GLU A 271 -14.74 -23.88 -19.44
C GLU A 271 -15.69 -22.88 -18.74
N VAL A 272 -15.16 -21.78 -18.20
CA VAL A 272 -15.97 -20.70 -17.60
C VAL A 272 -16.93 -20.09 -18.61
N PHE A 273 -16.45 -19.76 -19.81
CA PHE A 273 -17.28 -19.25 -20.90
C PHE A 273 -18.39 -20.25 -21.25
N GLY A 274 -18.06 -21.53 -21.37
CA GLY A 274 -19.00 -22.59 -21.71
C GLY A 274 -20.11 -22.74 -20.68
N GLN A 275 -19.77 -22.76 -19.40
CA GLN A 275 -20.74 -22.83 -18.31
C GLN A 275 -21.70 -21.64 -18.35
N MET A 276 -21.18 -20.42 -18.55
CA MET A 276 -22.03 -19.23 -18.67
C MET A 276 -22.91 -19.26 -19.92
N ALA A 277 -22.42 -19.79 -21.05
CA ALA A 277 -23.18 -19.94 -22.28
C ALA A 277 -24.31 -20.96 -22.15
N ILE A 278 -24.04 -22.13 -21.56
CA ILE A 278 -25.04 -23.19 -21.36
C ILE A 278 -26.15 -22.73 -20.40
N GLN A 279 -25.81 -21.90 -19.39
CA GLN A 279 -26.78 -21.30 -18.48
C GLN A 279 -27.59 -20.14 -19.10
N GLY A 280 -27.31 -19.77 -20.36
CA GLY A 280 -28.02 -18.70 -21.07
C GLY A 280 -27.59 -17.29 -20.70
N PHE A 281 -26.47 -17.13 -19.97
CA PHE A 281 -25.93 -15.80 -19.66
C PHE A 281 -25.14 -15.20 -20.82
N ILE A 282 -24.64 -16.02 -21.74
CA ILE A 282 -23.95 -15.55 -22.94
C ILE A 282 -24.87 -15.66 -24.14
N TYR A 283 -25.03 -14.55 -24.86
CA TYR A 283 -25.86 -14.50 -26.05
C TYR A 283 -25.24 -13.59 -27.11
N ARG A 284 -25.66 -13.79 -28.36
CA ARG A 284 -25.28 -12.96 -29.50
C ARG A 284 -26.39 -11.94 -29.76
N GLY A 285 -26.04 -10.67 -29.86
CA GLY A 285 -27.00 -9.60 -30.08
C GLY A 285 -26.44 -8.50 -30.98
N ARG A 286 -27.32 -7.76 -31.66
CA ARG A 286 -26.94 -6.55 -32.40
C ARG A 286 -27.28 -5.33 -31.54
N LYS A 287 -26.26 -4.70 -30.96
CA LYS A 287 -26.42 -3.54 -30.05
C LYS A 287 -25.42 -2.44 -30.39
N PRO A 288 -25.75 -1.16 -30.12
CA PRO A 288 -24.77 -0.09 -30.19
C PRO A 288 -23.67 -0.32 -29.17
N VAL A 289 -22.44 -0.39 -29.64
CA VAL A 289 -21.24 -0.49 -28.80
C VAL A 289 -20.33 0.68 -29.10
N HIS A 290 -19.47 1.03 -28.14
CA HIS A 290 -18.34 1.89 -28.44
C HIS A 290 -17.46 1.20 -29.47
N TRP A 291 -17.28 1.84 -30.61
CA TRP A 291 -16.46 1.37 -31.72
C TRP A 291 -15.32 2.35 -31.94
N SER A 292 -14.11 1.83 -32.10
CA SER A 292 -12.96 2.62 -32.53
C SER A 292 -12.71 2.38 -34.02
N PRO A 293 -13.05 3.32 -34.92
CA PRO A 293 -12.70 3.21 -36.34
C PRO A 293 -11.19 3.06 -36.56
N SER A 294 -10.40 3.68 -35.68
CA SER A 294 -8.94 3.62 -35.75
C SER A 294 -8.34 2.25 -35.39
N SER A 295 -9.00 1.50 -34.51
CA SER A 295 -8.56 0.18 -34.05
C SER A 295 -9.40 -0.96 -34.64
N ARG A 296 -10.47 -0.64 -35.38
CA ARG A 296 -11.45 -1.56 -36.00
C ARG A 296 -11.97 -2.61 -35.02
N THR A 297 -12.37 -2.17 -33.83
CA THR A 297 -12.86 -3.07 -32.78
C THR A 297 -13.85 -2.35 -31.87
N ALA A 298 -14.76 -3.12 -31.30
CA ALA A 298 -15.52 -2.70 -30.14
C ALA A 298 -14.58 -2.46 -28.94
N LEU A 299 -14.93 -1.49 -28.10
CA LEU A 299 -14.25 -1.13 -26.87
C LEU A 299 -15.23 -1.23 -25.69
N ALA A 300 -14.76 -1.74 -24.55
CA ALA A 300 -15.49 -1.60 -23.29
C ALA A 300 -15.34 -0.17 -22.74
N GLU A 301 -16.24 0.23 -21.83
CA GLU A 301 -16.17 1.55 -21.16
C GLU A 301 -14.83 1.76 -20.41
N ALA A 302 -14.28 0.68 -19.84
CA ALA A 302 -12.95 0.69 -19.20
C ALA A 302 -11.79 0.96 -20.18
N GLU A 303 -12.04 0.86 -21.49
CA GLU A 303 -11.07 1.09 -22.57
C GLU A 303 -11.26 2.47 -23.23
N LEU A 304 -12.01 3.38 -22.60
CA LEU A 304 -12.22 4.74 -23.08
C LEU A 304 -11.43 5.75 -22.25
N GLU A 305 -10.88 6.76 -22.91
CA GLU A 305 -10.36 7.96 -22.26
C GLU A 305 -11.20 9.15 -22.71
N TYR A 306 -11.53 10.04 -21.79
CA TYR A 306 -12.36 11.20 -22.12
C TYR A 306 -11.49 12.44 -22.32
N ASN A 307 -11.66 13.09 -23.48
CA ASN A 307 -11.02 14.35 -23.79
C ASN A 307 -11.99 15.52 -23.53
N GLU A 308 -11.67 16.36 -22.56
CA GLU A 308 -12.47 17.55 -22.17
C GLU A 308 -12.33 18.71 -23.18
N GLU A 309 -11.32 18.67 -24.05
CA GLU A 309 -11.03 19.69 -25.07
C GLU A 309 -11.55 19.31 -26.47
N HIS A 310 -12.38 18.26 -26.59
CA HIS A 310 -12.91 17.85 -27.87
C HIS A 310 -13.91 18.88 -28.44
N MET A 311 -13.74 19.19 -29.72
CA MET A 311 -14.59 20.14 -30.44
C MET A 311 -15.46 19.38 -31.46
N SER A 312 -16.76 19.29 -31.20
CA SER A 312 -17.75 18.74 -32.14
C SER A 312 -18.45 19.86 -32.92
N LYS A 313 -19.07 19.52 -34.06
CA LYS A 313 -19.97 20.43 -34.79
C LYS A 313 -21.38 20.22 -34.28
N SER A 314 -21.83 21.10 -33.41
CA SER A 314 -23.21 21.12 -32.91
C SER A 314 -24.11 21.76 -33.95
N MET A 315 -25.27 21.16 -34.20
CA MET A 315 -26.27 21.69 -35.12
C MET A 315 -27.67 21.68 -34.52
N TYR A 316 -28.47 22.63 -35.00
CA TYR A 316 -29.90 22.74 -34.75
C TYR A 316 -30.63 22.54 -36.08
N ALA A 317 -31.53 21.56 -36.13
CA ALA A 317 -32.28 21.20 -37.33
C ALA A 317 -33.79 21.19 -37.05
N ILE A 318 -34.59 21.34 -38.10
CA ILE A 318 -36.06 21.33 -38.01
C ILE A 318 -36.64 20.15 -38.79
N PHE A 319 -37.52 19.39 -38.15
CA PHE A 319 -38.24 18.28 -38.79
C PHE A 319 -39.72 18.63 -38.92
N ARG A 320 -40.27 18.58 -40.13
CA ARG A 320 -41.64 19.05 -40.41
C ARG A 320 -42.68 18.01 -39.96
N LEU A 321 -43.64 18.43 -39.15
CA LEU A 321 -44.76 17.58 -38.73
C LEU A 321 -45.78 17.45 -39.87
N VAL A 322 -46.26 16.22 -40.07
CA VAL A 322 -47.26 15.86 -41.09
C VAL A 322 -48.54 15.30 -40.48
N GLY A 323 -48.45 14.72 -39.28
CA GLY A 323 -49.60 14.10 -38.61
C GLY A 323 -49.58 14.31 -37.11
N VAL A 324 -50.74 14.56 -36.53
CA VAL A 324 -50.94 14.73 -35.09
C VAL A 324 -52.07 13.78 -34.64
N PRO A 325 -51.90 13.01 -33.54
CA PRO A 325 -52.92 12.10 -33.04
C PRO A 325 -54.15 12.85 -32.52
N ALA A 326 -55.30 12.15 -32.43
CA ALA A 326 -56.56 12.72 -31.97
C ALA A 326 -56.51 13.29 -30.53
N SER A 327 -55.59 12.79 -29.70
CA SER A 327 -55.32 13.31 -28.36
C SER A 327 -54.80 14.75 -28.35
N CYS A 328 -54.30 15.24 -29.50
CA CYS A 328 -53.61 16.51 -29.60
C CYS A 328 -54.19 17.39 -30.72
N ASP A 329 -55.53 17.37 -30.89
CA ASP A 329 -56.27 18.19 -31.87
C ASP A 329 -55.89 19.69 -31.83
N SER A 330 -55.46 20.14 -30.66
CA SER A 330 -55.00 21.49 -30.40
C SER A 330 -53.78 21.92 -31.24
N LEU A 331 -52.99 20.99 -31.79
CA LEU A 331 -51.84 21.29 -32.66
C LEU A 331 -52.18 21.32 -34.15
N LYS A 332 -53.36 20.84 -34.55
CA LYS A 332 -53.79 20.80 -35.96
C LYS A 332 -53.87 22.18 -36.59
N GLU A 333 -54.13 23.23 -35.80
CA GLU A 333 -54.21 24.62 -36.26
C GLU A 333 -52.89 25.19 -36.80
N PHE A 334 -51.75 24.57 -36.46
CA PHE A 334 -50.42 25.01 -36.89
C PHE A 334 -49.86 24.19 -38.07
N LEU A 335 -50.54 23.12 -38.49
CA LEU A 335 -50.16 22.35 -39.68
C LEU A 335 -50.55 23.11 -40.96
N PRO A 336 -49.74 23.05 -42.04
CA PRO A 336 -48.54 22.23 -42.24
C PRO A 336 -47.21 22.92 -41.84
N ASN A 337 -47.26 24.05 -41.14
CA ASN A 337 -46.09 24.91 -40.87
C ASN A 337 -45.44 24.65 -39.49
N LEU A 338 -45.80 23.55 -38.84
CA LEU A 338 -45.30 23.15 -37.53
C LEU A 338 -44.09 22.21 -37.68
N CYS A 339 -42.99 22.52 -36.99
CA CYS A 339 -41.77 21.72 -37.02
C CYS A 339 -41.24 21.42 -35.61
N LEU A 340 -40.55 20.29 -35.47
CA LEU A 340 -39.80 19.91 -34.27
C LEU A 340 -38.39 20.49 -34.37
N ALA A 341 -37.95 21.26 -33.38
CA ALA A 341 -36.57 21.75 -33.34
C ALA A 341 -35.68 20.75 -32.59
N ILE A 342 -34.68 20.22 -33.28
CA ILE A 342 -33.77 19.18 -32.81
C ILE A 342 -32.39 19.79 -32.59
N TRP A 343 -31.68 19.30 -31.57
CA TRP A 343 -30.27 19.55 -31.37
C TRP A 343 -29.45 18.26 -31.39
N THR A 344 -28.28 18.30 -32.03
CA THR A 344 -27.30 17.20 -31.97
C THR A 344 -25.87 17.70 -32.12
N THR A 345 -24.93 17.00 -31.48
CA THR A 345 -23.48 17.19 -31.67
C THR A 345 -22.88 16.24 -32.71
N THR A 346 -23.69 15.32 -33.24
CA THR A 346 -23.29 14.28 -34.20
C THR A 346 -24.15 14.32 -35.48
N PRO A 347 -23.98 15.34 -36.35
CA PRO A 347 -24.72 15.45 -37.61
C PRO A 347 -24.75 14.17 -38.44
N TRP A 348 -23.64 13.44 -38.48
CA TRP A 348 -23.51 12.17 -39.20
C TRP A 348 -24.52 11.07 -38.79
N THR A 349 -25.20 11.21 -37.65
CA THR A 349 -26.20 10.22 -37.18
C THR A 349 -27.60 10.46 -37.74
N ILE A 350 -27.87 11.61 -38.35
CA ILE A 350 -29.21 11.96 -38.89
C ILE A 350 -29.71 11.00 -39.97
N PRO A 351 -28.89 10.47 -40.90
CA PRO A 351 -29.36 9.46 -41.84
C PRO A 351 -30.01 8.24 -41.17
N ALA A 352 -29.61 7.92 -39.94
CA ALA A 352 -30.13 6.79 -39.16
C ALA A 352 -31.28 7.18 -38.21
N ASN A 353 -31.79 8.42 -38.26
CA ASN A 353 -32.82 8.90 -37.35
C ASN A 353 -34.13 8.11 -37.53
N ALA A 354 -34.61 7.46 -36.47
CA ALA A 354 -35.83 6.65 -36.53
C ALA A 354 -37.01 7.29 -35.79
N ALA A 355 -36.75 8.21 -34.86
CA ALA A 355 -37.77 8.92 -34.11
C ALA A 355 -37.25 10.26 -33.55
N VAL A 356 -38.15 11.06 -33.00
CA VAL A 356 -37.79 12.17 -32.10
C VAL A 356 -38.34 11.85 -30.72
N ALA A 357 -37.47 11.80 -29.73
CA ALA A 357 -37.83 11.54 -28.36
C ALA A 357 -38.12 12.83 -27.57
N VAL A 358 -39.17 12.79 -26.76
CA VAL A 358 -39.58 13.83 -25.81
C VAL A 358 -39.70 13.28 -24.40
N ASN A 359 -39.64 14.15 -23.39
CA ASN A 359 -39.93 13.80 -22.01
C ASN A 359 -41.42 13.99 -21.73
N ASN A 360 -42.12 12.98 -21.22
CA ASN A 360 -43.56 13.06 -20.99
C ASN A 360 -43.98 14.04 -19.88
N LYS A 361 -43.08 14.38 -18.94
CA LYS A 361 -43.35 15.29 -17.82
C LYS A 361 -43.03 16.76 -18.14
N LEU A 362 -42.23 17.02 -19.18
CA LEU A 362 -41.84 18.37 -19.54
C LEU A 362 -42.95 19.09 -20.33
N GLN A 363 -43.03 20.40 -20.15
CA GLN A 363 -43.88 21.26 -20.98
C GLN A 363 -43.11 21.75 -22.20
N TYR A 364 -43.77 21.73 -23.35
CA TYR A 364 -43.24 22.17 -24.63
C TYR A 364 -44.03 23.36 -25.14
N ALA A 365 -43.32 24.31 -25.73
CA ALA A 365 -43.85 25.53 -26.31
C ALA A 365 -43.92 25.40 -27.84
N VAL A 366 -45.07 25.77 -28.40
CA VAL A 366 -45.20 26.10 -29.82
C VAL A 366 -44.87 27.58 -29.95
N VAL A 367 -43.77 27.89 -30.64
CA VAL A 367 -43.27 29.26 -30.83
C VAL A 367 -43.34 29.65 -32.30
N GLU A 368 -43.84 30.85 -32.58
CA GLU A 368 -43.75 31.47 -33.90
C GLU A 368 -42.38 32.14 -34.06
N VAL A 369 -41.69 31.83 -35.16
CA VAL A 369 -40.37 32.38 -35.46
C VAL A 369 -40.53 33.64 -36.29
N SER A 370 -39.97 34.74 -35.81
CA SER A 370 -39.93 36.01 -36.54
C SER A 370 -38.49 36.54 -36.65
N SER A 371 -38.15 37.11 -37.81
CA SER A 371 -36.86 37.80 -37.98
C SER A 371 -36.82 39.01 -37.06
N ALA A 372 -35.84 39.06 -36.15
CA ALA A 372 -35.62 40.23 -35.31
C ALA A 372 -35.24 41.43 -36.21
N SER A 373 -36.08 42.45 -36.26
CA SER A 373 -35.75 43.74 -36.87
C SER A 373 -34.91 44.55 -35.89
N VAL A 374 -33.58 44.57 -36.04
CA VAL A 374 -32.74 45.63 -35.45
C VAL A 374 -31.56 45.97 -36.37
N ASP A 375 -31.38 47.29 -36.50
CA ASP A 375 -30.33 48.05 -37.16
C ASP A 375 -28.90 47.52 -36.96
N GLY A 376 -28.07 47.77 -37.97
CA GLY A 376 -26.67 47.46 -37.95
C GLY A 376 -25.92 48.11 -36.78
N SER A 377 -25.44 47.30 -35.85
CA SER A 377 -24.10 47.38 -35.25
C SER A 377 -23.98 46.41 -34.09
N THR A 378 -23.44 45.23 -34.37
CA THR A 378 -22.56 44.51 -33.43
C THR A 378 -21.68 43.58 -34.26
N SER A 379 -20.60 44.14 -34.77
CA SER A 379 -19.50 43.33 -35.27
C SER A 379 -18.80 42.64 -34.10
N SER A 380 -18.38 41.41 -34.39
CA SER A 380 -17.23 40.69 -33.82
C SER A 380 -17.31 40.25 -32.35
N GLY A 381 -17.66 38.98 -32.16
CA GLY A 381 -17.51 38.28 -30.90
C GLY A 381 -17.43 36.75 -30.94
N ASP A 382 -17.60 36.05 -32.08
CA ASP A 382 -17.01 34.71 -32.31
C ASP A 382 -17.24 34.28 -33.77
N GLY A 383 -16.19 34.27 -34.59
CA GLY A 383 -16.25 34.05 -36.04
C GLY A 383 -16.55 32.62 -36.51
N LYS A 384 -17.38 31.84 -35.79
CA LYS A 384 -17.57 30.40 -36.05
C LYS A 384 -19.02 29.89 -36.07
N LYS A 385 -20.04 30.75 -35.97
CA LYS A 385 -21.45 30.33 -36.07
C LYS A 385 -21.96 30.48 -37.51
N ARG A 386 -22.56 29.43 -38.08
CA ARG A 386 -23.21 29.42 -39.40
C ARG A 386 -24.71 29.27 -39.21
N PHE A 387 -25.49 30.23 -39.69
CA PHE A 387 -26.96 30.13 -39.72
C PHE A 387 -27.42 29.48 -41.03
N GLY A 388 -28.43 28.61 -40.94
CA GLY A 388 -29.00 27.94 -42.11
C GLY A 388 -30.12 28.73 -42.78
N ASN A 389 -30.52 28.31 -43.97
CA ASN A 389 -31.42 29.05 -44.85
C ASN A 389 -32.92 28.82 -44.59
N PHE A 390 -33.30 28.18 -43.48
CA PHE A 390 -34.66 27.68 -43.23
C PHE A 390 -35.79 28.73 -43.35
N MET A 391 -35.50 30.02 -43.14
CA MET A 391 -36.51 31.10 -43.26
C MET A 391 -36.79 31.57 -44.69
N LYS A 392 -36.09 31.05 -45.72
CA LYS A 392 -36.32 31.45 -47.13
C LYS A 392 -37.61 30.88 -47.75
N GLY A 393 -38.26 29.91 -47.09
CA GLY A 393 -39.39 29.16 -47.67
C GLY A 393 -40.81 29.53 -47.20
N ASP A 394 -40.99 30.08 -45.99
CA ASP A 394 -42.33 30.26 -45.39
C ASP A 394 -42.40 31.47 -44.45
N LYS A 395 -43.45 32.28 -44.54
CA LYS A 395 -43.61 33.53 -43.73
C LYS A 395 -44.17 33.30 -42.32
N SER A 396 -44.58 32.08 -41.96
CA SER A 396 -45.19 31.75 -40.66
C SER A 396 -44.78 30.36 -40.13
N LEU A 397 -43.48 30.17 -39.86
CA LEU A 397 -42.94 28.93 -39.32
C LEU A 397 -43.15 28.83 -37.80
N HIS A 398 -43.67 27.69 -37.35
CA HIS A 398 -43.86 27.38 -35.93
C HIS A 398 -42.92 26.26 -35.50
N LEU A 399 -42.21 26.42 -34.38
CA LEU A 399 -41.30 25.43 -33.82
C LEU A 399 -41.81 24.89 -32.48
N ILE A 400 -41.58 23.61 -32.23
CA ILE A 400 -41.76 23.00 -30.90
C ILE A 400 -40.38 22.92 -30.22
N VAL A 401 -40.29 23.50 -29.03
CA VAL A 401 -39.12 23.49 -28.13
C VAL A 401 -39.59 23.30 -26.68
N ALA A 402 -38.72 22.86 -25.77
CA ALA A 402 -39.08 22.85 -24.35
C ALA A 402 -39.34 24.28 -23.85
N LEU A 403 -40.38 24.47 -23.04
CA LEU A 403 -40.83 25.79 -22.56
C LEU A 403 -39.71 26.56 -21.85
N ASP A 404 -38.97 25.89 -20.98
CA ASP A 404 -37.87 26.49 -20.20
C ASP A 404 -36.69 26.95 -21.06
N LEU A 405 -36.56 26.44 -22.29
CA LEU A 405 -35.46 26.74 -23.20
C LEU A 405 -35.75 27.89 -24.17
N VAL A 406 -36.98 28.41 -24.22
CA VAL A 406 -37.39 29.42 -25.21
C VAL A 406 -36.50 30.67 -25.16
N SER A 407 -36.28 31.24 -23.97
CA SER A 407 -35.46 32.46 -23.79
C SER A 407 -33.98 32.23 -24.15
N THR A 408 -33.47 31.05 -23.83
CA THR A 408 -32.09 30.63 -24.16
C THR A 408 -31.93 30.46 -25.67
N LEU A 409 -32.89 29.83 -26.33
CA LEU A 409 -32.88 29.61 -27.77
C LEU A 409 -33.10 30.90 -28.57
N GLU A 410 -33.97 31.80 -28.10
CA GLU A 410 -34.16 33.15 -28.68
C GLU A 410 -32.83 33.93 -28.68
N SER A 411 -32.14 33.96 -27.53
CA SER A 411 -30.82 34.58 -27.41
C SER A 411 -29.76 33.91 -28.27
N LYS A 412 -29.80 32.58 -28.36
CA LYS A 412 -28.78 31.78 -29.05
C LYS A 412 -28.91 31.81 -30.57
N TRP A 413 -30.14 31.75 -31.08
CA TRP A 413 -30.43 31.80 -32.51
C TRP A 413 -30.51 33.24 -33.03
N GLY A 414 -30.61 34.25 -32.17
CA GLY A 414 -30.77 35.64 -32.58
C GLY A 414 -32.11 35.88 -33.29
N LEU A 415 -33.14 35.10 -32.93
CA LEU A 415 -34.47 35.13 -33.53
C LEU A 415 -35.51 35.35 -32.46
N LYS A 416 -36.53 36.17 -32.75
CA LYS A 416 -37.60 36.41 -31.79
C LYS A 416 -38.59 35.24 -31.82
N LEU A 417 -38.71 34.54 -30.68
CA LEU A 417 -39.57 33.38 -30.50
C LEU A 417 -40.83 33.78 -29.72
N THR A 418 -41.96 33.92 -30.41
CA THR A 418 -43.22 34.32 -29.76
C THR A 418 -44.01 33.09 -29.35
N LEU A 419 -44.23 32.90 -28.05
CA LEU A 419 -45.05 31.78 -27.53
C LEU A 419 -46.50 31.89 -28.03
N LYS A 420 -46.99 30.84 -28.69
CA LYS A 420 -48.39 30.72 -29.13
C LYS A 420 -49.18 29.78 -28.25
N LYS A 421 -48.57 28.65 -27.86
CA LYS A 421 -49.24 27.57 -27.12
C LYS A 421 -48.25 26.76 -26.31
N THR A 422 -48.75 26.11 -25.26
CA THR A 422 -47.99 25.14 -24.46
C THR A 422 -48.71 23.80 -24.49
N VAL A 423 -47.95 22.71 -24.61
CA VAL A 423 -48.43 21.32 -24.61
C VAL A 423 -47.58 20.47 -23.68
N LEU A 424 -48.13 19.39 -23.14
CA LEU A 424 -47.37 18.44 -22.33
C LEU A 424 -46.64 17.46 -23.25
N GLY A 425 -45.45 17.00 -22.88
CA GLY A 425 -44.69 16.07 -23.72
C GLY A 425 -45.41 14.74 -24.00
N SER A 426 -46.30 14.30 -23.10
CA SER A 426 -47.19 13.15 -23.34
C SER A 426 -48.11 13.35 -24.55
N ASP A 427 -48.49 14.59 -24.83
CA ASP A 427 -49.45 14.90 -25.89
C ASP A 427 -48.78 14.85 -27.28
N LEU A 428 -47.44 14.96 -27.31
CA LEU A 428 -46.64 14.86 -28.52
C LEU A 428 -46.36 13.41 -28.93
N GLU A 429 -46.59 12.43 -28.06
CA GLU A 429 -46.38 11.02 -28.36
C GLU A 429 -47.21 10.59 -29.57
N ASN A 430 -46.61 9.86 -30.51
CA ASN A 430 -47.21 9.42 -31.78
C ASN A 430 -47.50 10.52 -32.81
N CYS A 431 -47.09 11.77 -32.62
CA CYS A 431 -46.99 12.71 -33.74
C CYS A 431 -46.10 12.14 -34.86
N ARG A 432 -46.38 12.47 -36.12
CA ARG A 432 -45.64 12.01 -37.30
C ARG A 432 -44.92 13.20 -37.95
N TYR A 433 -43.65 13.04 -38.23
CA TYR A 433 -42.85 14.02 -38.96
C TYR A 433 -42.19 13.39 -40.19
N THR A 434 -41.88 14.22 -41.18
CA THR A 434 -41.11 13.82 -42.35
C THR A 434 -39.62 13.86 -42.03
N HIS A 435 -38.94 12.74 -42.22
CA HIS A 435 -37.50 12.65 -42.06
C HIS A 435 -36.80 13.53 -43.12
N PRO A 436 -35.79 14.33 -42.73
CA PRO A 436 -35.28 15.43 -43.57
C PRO A 436 -34.43 14.98 -44.77
N ILE A 437 -34.07 13.69 -44.88
CA ILE A 437 -33.17 13.19 -45.93
C ILE A 437 -33.92 12.35 -46.97
N ASP A 438 -34.65 11.33 -46.52
CA ASP A 438 -35.32 10.32 -47.36
C ASP A 438 -36.84 10.49 -47.42
N SER A 439 -37.38 11.53 -46.76
CA SER A 439 -38.81 11.85 -46.73
C SER A 439 -39.72 10.76 -46.15
N ARG A 440 -39.19 9.79 -45.41
CA ARG A 440 -40.02 8.79 -44.70
C ARG A 440 -40.75 9.41 -43.52
N GLU A 441 -41.93 8.90 -43.18
CA GLU A 441 -42.64 9.32 -41.97
C GLU A 441 -42.08 8.61 -40.73
N CYS A 442 -41.68 9.39 -39.72
CA CYS A 442 -41.15 8.89 -38.46
C CYS A 442 -42.03 9.35 -37.27
N PRO A 443 -42.11 8.56 -36.18
CA PRO A 443 -42.88 8.91 -35.00
C PRO A 443 -42.12 9.78 -34.00
N VAL A 444 -42.86 10.58 -33.25
CA VAL A 444 -42.41 11.16 -31.97
C VAL A 444 -42.70 10.15 -30.86
N VAL A 445 -41.71 9.90 -30.00
CA VAL A 445 -41.74 8.86 -28.93
C VAL A 445 -41.42 9.46 -27.57
N VAL A 446 -41.73 8.73 -26.49
CA VAL A 446 -41.32 9.13 -25.14
C VAL A 446 -39.98 8.48 -24.79
N GLY A 447 -38.91 9.29 -24.73
CA GLY A 447 -37.55 8.85 -24.43
C GLY A 447 -37.31 8.53 -22.96
N GLY A 448 -37.85 9.33 -22.05
CA GLY A 448 -37.70 9.18 -20.61
C GLY A 448 -36.93 10.33 -19.96
N ASP A 449 -36.37 10.09 -18.77
CA ASP A 449 -35.79 11.15 -17.93
C ASP A 449 -34.38 11.62 -18.39
N TYR A 450 -33.76 10.98 -19.40
CA TYR A 450 -32.49 11.44 -19.99
C TYR A 450 -32.63 12.73 -20.81
N ILE A 451 -33.86 13.09 -21.17
CA ILE A 451 -34.19 14.33 -21.88
C ILE A 451 -34.48 15.42 -20.85
N THR A 452 -33.59 16.41 -20.78
CA THR A 452 -33.63 17.51 -19.80
C THR A 452 -33.74 18.87 -20.50
N THR A 453 -33.86 19.93 -19.69
CA THR A 453 -33.87 21.34 -20.14
C THR A 453 -32.53 22.05 -19.88
N GLU A 454 -31.46 21.31 -19.58
CA GLU A 454 -30.12 21.89 -19.33
C GLU A 454 -29.39 22.30 -20.61
N SER A 455 -29.66 21.61 -21.73
CA SER A 455 -29.02 21.89 -23.03
C SER A 455 -29.89 21.45 -24.21
N GLY A 456 -29.54 21.91 -25.41
CA GLY A 456 -30.25 21.57 -26.65
C GLY A 456 -31.58 22.30 -26.82
N THR A 457 -32.61 21.56 -27.26
CA THR A 457 -33.98 22.06 -27.49
C THR A 457 -35.03 21.39 -26.61
N GLY A 458 -34.64 20.37 -25.84
CA GLY A 458 -35.55 19.46 -25.13
C GLY A 458 -36.23 18.41 -26.02
N LEU A 459 -35.89 18.35 -27.32
CA LEU A 459 -36.25 17.28 -28.24
C LEU A 459 -34.98 16.63 -28.75
N VAL A 460 -34.90 15.30 -28.64
CA VAL A 460 -33.71 14.53 -28.99
C VAL A 460 -34.03 13.67 -30.19
N HIS A 461 -33.24 13.77 -31.26
CA HIS A 461 -33.36 12.83 -32.38
C HIS A 461 -32.85 11.46 -31.92
N THR A 462 -33.55 10.40 -32.28
CA THR A 462 -33.27 9.04 -31.82
C THR A 462 -32.79 8.20 -32.99
N ALA A 463 -31.55 7.73 -32.92
CA ALA A 463 -30.95 6.82 -33.89
C ALA A 463 -30.50 5.53 -33.14
N PRO A 464 -31.35 4.50 -33.06
CA PRO A 464 -31.09 3.30 -32.23
C PRO A 464 -29.75 2.60 -32.51
N GLY A 465 -29.20 2.75 -33.72
CA GLY A 465 -27.91 2.18 -34.09
C GLY A 465 -26.68 2.93 -33.55
N HIS A 466 -26.86 4.09 -32.92
CA HIS A 466 -25.77 5.02 -32.58
C HIS A 466 -25.88 5.61 -31.16
N GLY A 467 -26.74 5.07 -30.29
CA GLY A 467 -26.85 5.51 -28.91
C GLY A 467 -27.47 4.43 -28.02
N GLN A 468 -26.99 4.30 -26.78
CA GLN A 468 -27.52 3.29 -25.84
C GLN A 468 -28.94 3.63 -25.39
N GLU A 469 -29.19 4.90 -25.03
CA GLU A 469 -30.52 5.39 -24.67
C GLU A 469 -31.48 5.27 -25.86
N ASP A 470 -31.01 5.67 -27.06
CA ASP A 470 -31.76 5.53 -28.30
C ASP A 470 -32.13 4.09 -28.62
N TYR A 471 -31.24 3.13 -28.34
CA TYR A 471 -31.50 1.71 -28.50
C TYR A 471 -32.57 1.20 -27.54
N VAL A 472 -32.51 1.59 -26.26
CA VAL A 472 -33.52 1.22 -25.27
C VAL A 472 -34.90 1.80 -25.64
N THR A 473 -34.96 3.07 -26.02
CA THR A 473 -36.19 3.69 -26.54
C THR A 473 -36.65 3.01 -27.83
N GLY A 474 -35.71 2.68 -28.72
CA GLY A 474 -35.99 1.97 -29.96
C GLY A 474 -36.62 0.59 -29.74
N LEU A 475 -36.09 -0.20 -28.79
CA LEU A 475 -36.66 -1.48 -28.40
C LEU A 475 -38.09 -1.33 -27.86
N LYS A 476 -38.35 -0.31 -27.02
CA LYS A 476 -39.67 -0.06 -26.44
C LYS A 476 -40.74 0.20 -27.51
N TYR A 477 -40.40 0.92 -28.58
CA TYR A 477 -41.33 1.31 -29.64
C TYR A 477 -41.21 0.49 -30.94
N GLY A 478 -40.32 -0.51 -30.98
CA GLY A 478 -40.08 -1.31 -32.18
C GLY A 478 -39.47 -0.53 -33.35
N LEU A 479 -38.60 0.45 -33.06
CA LEU A 479 -37.95 1.28 -34.09
C LEU A 479 -36.88 0.49 -34.86
N PRO A 480 -36.64 0.80 -36.14
CA PRO A 480 -35.62 0.12 -36.95
C PRO A 480 -34.20 0.41 -36.44
N LEU A 481 -33.40 -0.65 -36.30
CA LEU A 481 -31.99 -0.59 -35.89
C LEU A 481 -31.07 -0.36 -37.10
N VAL A 482 -31.10 0.85 -37.65
CA VAL A 482 -30.25 1.25 -38.78
C VAL A 482 -28.91 1.77 -38.26
N SER A 483 -27.80 1.33 -38.86
CA SER A 483 -26.46 1.79 -38.52
C SER A 483 -25.61 1.85 -39.79
N PRO A 484 -25.74 2.90 -40.61
CA PRO A 484 -25.23 2.92 -41.97
C PRO A 484 -23.74 3.27 -42.01
N VAL A 485 -22.94 2.69 -41.10
CA VAL A 485 -21.51 2.96 -40.92
C VAL A 485 -20.73 1.65 -40.91
N ASP A 486 -19.63 1.58 -41.65
CA ASP A 486 -18.74 0.42 -41.72
C ASP A 486 -17.68 0.40 -40.61
N ASP A 487 -16.80 -0.59 -40.65
CA ASP A 487 -15.75 -0.81 -39.65
C ASP A 487 -14.69 0.30 -39.64
N ASP A 488 -14.51 1.00 -40.76
CA ASP A 488 -13.56 2.11 -40.94
C ASP A 488 -14.15 3.46 -40.52
N GLY A 489 -15.41 3.49 -40.08
CA GLY A 489 -16.11 4.74 -39.74
C GLY A 489 -16.54 5.53 -40.96
N LYS A 490 -16.85 4.85 -42.08
CA LYS A 490 -17.39 5.47 -43.30
C LYS A 490 -18.83 5.06 -43.52
N PHE A 491 -19.58 5.92 -44.19
CA PHE A 491 -20.96 5.61 -44.56
C PHE A 491 -21.05 4.44 -45.57
N THR A 492 -21.97 3.51 -45.32
CA THR A 492 -22.30 2.39 -46.22
C THR A 492 -23.30 2.80 -47.31
N GLU A 493 -23.73 1.85 -48.16
CA GLU A 493 -24.82 2.07 -49.14
C GLU A 493 -26.13 2.52 -48.49
N GLU A 494 -26.40 2.09 -47.24
CA GLU A 494 -27.62 2.43 -46.50
C GLU A 494 -27.75 3.96 -46.26
N ALA A 495 -26.64 4.71 -46.32
CA ALA A 495 -26.65 6.17 -46.20
C ALA A 495 -26.93 6.91 -47.52
N GLY A 496 -27.18 6.18 -48.62
CA GLY A 496 -27.47 6.74 -49.94
C GLY A 496 -26.32 7.63 -50.47
N GLN A 497 -26.62 8.90 -50.71
CA GLN A 497 -25.68 9.86 -51.30
C GLN A 497 -24.42 10.15 -50.46
N PHE A 498 -24.41 9.80 -49.17
CA PHE A 498 -23.26 10.03 -48.28
C PHE A 498 -22.22 8.90 -48.29
N ARG A 499 -22.48 7.83 -49.06
CA ARG A 499 -21.65 6.64 -49.16
C ARG A 499 -20.15 6.96 -49.27
N GLY A 500 -19.34 6.26 -48.47
CA GLY A 500 -17.88 6.30 -48.51
C GLY A 500 -17.24 7.49 -47.81
N LEU A 501 -18.03 8.46 -47.33
CA LEU A 501 -17.52 9.59 -46.55
C LEU A 501 -17.24 9.19 -45.10
N ASP A 502 -16.13 9.69 -44.55
CA ASP A 502 -15.75 9.51 -43.14
C ASP A 502 -16.69 10.28 -42.21
N VAL A 503 -17.33 9.59 -41.26
CA VAL A 503 -18.40 10.16 -40.42
C VAL A 503 -17.91 11.22 -39.44
N LEU A 504 -16.64 11.17 -39.01
CA LEU A 504 -16.06 12.13 -38.09
C LEU A 504 -15.46 13.35 -38.82
N GLY A 505 -15.22 13.26 -40.12
CA GLY A 505 -14.71 14.32 -40.98
C GLY A 505 -15.75 14.84 -41.98
N ASN A 506 -15.56 14.47 -43.26
CA ASN A 506 -16.34 15.02 -44.38
C ASN A 506 -17.82 14.64 -44.35
N GLY A 507 -18.18 13.50 -43.73
CA GLY A 507 -19.56 13.06 -43.60
C GLY A 507 -20.41 14.03 -42.77
N ASN A 508 -19.88 14.58 -41.68
CA ASN A 508 -20.57 15.64 -40.92
C ASN A 508 -20.85 16.87 -41.78
N VAL A 509 -19.89 17.27 -42.62
CA VAL A 509 -20.03 18.44 -43.49
C VAL A 509 -21.12 18.19 -44.53
N ALA A 510 -21.08 17.04 -45.19
CA ALA A 510 -22.06 16.69 -46.22
C ALA A 510 -23.50 16.63 -45.68
N VAL A 511 -23.71 16.08 -44.48
CA VAL A 511 -25.05 16.05 -43.87
C VAL A 511 -25.53 17.46 -43.51
N ILE A 512 -24.66 18.31 -42.96
CA ILE A 512 -25.00 19.71 -42.65
C ILE A 512 -25.39 20.47 -43.92
N ASP A 513 -24.59 20.36 -44.98
CA ASP A 513 -24.83 21.07 -46.24
C ASP A 513 -26.14 20.61 -46.89
N TYR A 514 -26.42 19.31 -46.88
CA TYR A 514 -27.69 18.79 -47.39
C TYR A 514 -28.90 19.34 -46.62
N LEU A 515 -28.84 19.40 -45.29
CA LEU A 515 -29.92 19.96 -44.47
C LEU A 515 -30.12 21.46 -44.71
N ASP A 516 -29.05 22.20 -45.00
CA ASP A 516 -29.13 23.63 -45.34
C ASP A 516 -29.78 23.86 -46.71
N GLU A 517 -29.39 23.07 -47.72
CA GLU A 517 -29.99 23.08 -49.07
C GLU A 517 -31.49 22.77 -49.03
N HIS A 518 -31.92 21.89 -48.13
CA HIS A 518 -33.32 21.50 -47.93
C HIS A 518 -34.04 22.32 -46.85
N LEU A 519 -33.53 23.52 -46.54
CA LEU A 519 -34.16 24.49 -45.62
C LEU A 519 -34.50 23.92 -44.23
N SER A 520 -33.75 22.91 -43.78
CA SER A 520 -33.99 22.18 -42.53
C SER A 520 -32.95 22.49 -41.45
N LEU A 521 -31.99 23.39 -41.74
CA LEU A 521 -30.94 23.80 -40.81
C LEU A 521 -31.23 25.17 -40.20
N VAL A 522 -31.16 25.28 -38.87
CA VAL A 522 -31.29 26.54 -38.13
C VAL A 522 -29.92 27.19 -37.91
N MET A 523 -29.01 26.45 -37.26
CA MET A 523 -27.69 26.97 -36.89
C MET A 523 -26.69 25.82 -36.69
N VAL A 524 -25.42 26.09 -36.99
CA VAL A 524 -24.27 25.25 -36.69
C VAL A 524 -23.23 26.05 -35.92
N GLU A 525 -22.65 25.45 -34.89
CA GLU A 525 -21.59 26.06 -34.09
C GLU A 525 -20.58 25.01 -33.59
N PRO A 526 -19.33 25.42 -33.32
CA PRO A 526 -18.39 24.57 -32.61
C PRO A 526 -18.84 24.38 -31.15
N TYR A 527 -18.85 23.14 -30.67
CA TYR A 527 -19.25 22.80 -29.31
C TYR A 527 -18.12 22.04 -28.60
N LYS A 528 -17.60 22.64 -27.54
CA LYS A 528 -16.57 22.05 -26.68
C LYS A 528 -17.23 21.19 -25.61
N HIS A 529 -16.89 19.91 -25.56
CA HIS A 529 -17.41 19.00 -24.54
C HIS A 529 -16.52 17.78 -24.33
N LYS A 530 -16.83 17.05 -23.27
CA LYS A 530 -16.21 15.78 -22.94
C LYS A 530 -16.60 14.70 -23.94
N TYR A 531 -15.64 14.13 -24.65
CA TYR A 531 -15.90 13.10 -25.66
C TYR A 531 -15.03 11.84 -25.48
N PRO A 532 -15.56 10.63 -25.71
CA PRO A 532 -14.81 9.38 -25.57
C PRO A 532 -13.84 9.13 -26.72
N TYR A 533 -12.59 8.88 -26.37
CA TYR A 533 -11.49 8.56 -27.25
C TYR A 533 -10.98 7.15 -26.96
N ASP A 534 -10.45 6.52 -28.00
CA ASP A 534 -9.70 5.28 -27.86
C ASP A 534 -8.47 5.58 -27.00
N TRP A 535 -8.39 4.96 -25.82
CA TRP A 535 -7.34 5.22 -24.84
C TRP A 535 -5.93 4.91 -25.35
N ARG A 536 -5.79 4.16 -26.44
CA ARG A 536 -4.49 3.79 -27.03
C ARG A 536 -4.15 4.67 -28.22
N THR A 537 -5.05 4.81 -29.19
CA THR A 537 -4.77 5.59 -30.40
C THR A 537 -4.96 7.10 -30.20
N LYS A 538 -5.64 7.50 -29.11
CA LYS A 538 -6.01 8.88 -28.80
C LYS A 538 -6.82 9.53 -29.93
N LYS A 539 -7.66 8.74 -30.62
CA LYS A 539 -8.62 9.20 -31.63
C LYS A 539 -10.07 9.06 -31.14
N PRO A 540 -11.03 9.86 -31.64
CA PRO A 540 -12.42 9.80 -31.20
C PRO A 540 -13.07 8.43 -31.53
N THR A 541 -13.94 7.97 -30.64
CA THR A 541 -14.77 6.76 -30.85
C THR A 541 -16.16 7.12 -31.35
N ILE A 542 -16.92 6.14 -31.85
CA ILE A 542 -18.33 6.31 -32.23
C ILE A 542 -19.17 5.22 -31.58
N PHE A 543 -20.48 5.42 -31.49
CA PHE A 543 -21.41 4.32 -31.23
C PHE A 543 -21.87 3.72 -32.55
N ARG A 544 -21.83 2.40 -32.65
CA ARG A 544 -22.26 1.65 -33.83
C ARG A 544 -22.91 0.35 -33.44
N ALA A 545 -24.04 0.01 -34.05
CA ALA A 545 -24.71 -1.26 -33.83
C ALA A 545 -24.01 -2.38 -34.59
N THR A 546 -23.44 -3.32 -33.85
CA THR A 546 -22.71 -4.47 -34.40
C THR A 546 -23.18 -5.75 -33.75
N GLU A 547 -23.12 -6.86 -34.48
CA GLU A 547 -23.35 -8.19 -33.90
C GLU A 547 -22.16 -8.55 -33.01
N GLN A 548 -22.41 -8.71 -31.72
CA GLN A 548 -21.39 -9.00 -30.71
C GLN A 548 -21.91 -10.06 -29.73
N TRP A 549 -20.98 -10.67 -29.00
CA TRP A 549 -21.27 -11.54 -27.89
C TRP A 549 -21.30 -10.74 -26.59
N PHE A 550 -22.36 -10.96 -25.82
CA PHE A 550 -22.60 -10.29 -24.55
C PHE A 550 -22.76 -11.32 -23.44
N ALA A 551 -22.19 -11.01 -22.27
CA ALA A 551 -22.55 -11.66 -21.02
C ALA A 551 -23.59 -10.79 -20.29
N SER A 552 -24.81 -11.31 -20.15
CA SER A 552 -25.88 -10.66 -19.39
C SER A 552 -25.63 -10.80 -17.91
N VAL A 553 -25.68 -9.68 -17.18
CA VAL A 553 -25.57 -9.68 -15.71
C VAL A 553 -26.95 -9.84 -15.06
N GLU A 554 -28.04 -9.60 -15.79
CA GLU A 554 -29.41 -9.58 -15.25
C GLU A 554 -29.79 -10.89 -14.55
N GLY A 555 -29.35 -12.04 -15.09
CA GLY A 555 -29.68 -13.35 -14.53
C GLY A 555 -29.05 -13.68 -13.17
N PHE A 556 -27.99 -12.96 -12.77
CA PHE A 556 -27.27 -13.23 -11.51
C PHE A 556 -26.85 -11.95 -10.76
N ARG A 557 -27.42 -10.80 -11.12
CA ARG A 557 -27.08 -9.50 -10.51
C ARG A 557 -27.33 -9.50 -9.01
N ASP A 558 -28.48 -10.00 -8.57
CA ASP A 558 -28.85 -9.99 -7.15
C ASP A 558 -27.88 -10.88 -6.33
N ALA A 559 -27.53 -12.06 -6.85
CA ALA A 559 -26.52 -12.92 -6.24
C ALA A 559 -25.15 -12.25 -6.17
N ALA A 560 -24.76 -11.49 -7.21
CA ALA A 560 -23.51 -10.72 -7.19
C ALA A 560 -23.55 -9.60 -6.13
N MET A 561 -24.68 -8.90 -5.98
CA MET A 561 -24.86 -7.87 -4.96
C MET A 561 -24.83 -8.45 -3.55
N ASP A 562 -25.46 -9.60 -3.33
CA ASP A 562 -25.41 -10.32 -2.06
C ASP A 562 -23.99 -10.77 -1.71
N ALA A 563 -23.25 -11.28 -2.69
CA ALA A 563 -21.85 -11.66 -2.51
C ALA A 563 -20.96 -10.45 -2.18
N ILE A 564 -21.17 -9.29 -2.83
CA ILE A 564 -20.44 -8.05 -2.51
C ILE A 564 -20.60 -7.67 -1.03
N ASN A 565 -21.80 -7.84 -0.47
CA ASN A 565 -22.08 -7.53 0.93
C ASN A 565 -21.41 -8.49 1.93
N GLN A 566 -21.03 -9.69 1.49
CA GLN A 566 -20.34 -10.69 2.31
C GLN A 566 -18.81 -10.53 2.30
N VAL A 567 -18.27 -9.81 1.30
CA VAL A 567 -16.83 -9.57 1.16
C VAL A 567 -16.38 -8.46 2.12
N THR A 568 -15.20 -8.64 2.73
CA THR A 568 -14.57 -7.60 3.53
C THR A 568 -13.83 -6.61 2.64
N TRP A 569 -14.29 -5.36 2.58
CA TRP A 569 -13.70 -4.29 1.76
C TRP A 569 -12.80 -3.37 2.58
N ILE A 570 -11.60 -3.10 2.08
CA ILE A 570 -10.59 -2.24 2.74
C ILE A 570 -10.11 -1.18 1.74
N PRO A 571 -10.42 0.12 1.95
CA PRO A 571 -11.27 0.65 3.02
C PRO A 571 -12.75 0.26 2.84
N SER A 572 -13.54 0.32 3.92
CA SER A 572 -14.95 -0.10 3.91
C SER A 572 -15.81 0.63 2.87
N GLN A 573 -15.45 1.86 2.53
CA GLN A 573 -16.14 2.68 1.53
C GLN A 573 -15.99 2.15 0.09
N ALA A 574 -15.00 1.28 -0.18
CA ALA A 574 -14.76 0.69 -1.49
C ALA A 574 -15.97 -0.13 -2.00
N VAL A 575 -16.79 -0.67 -1.08
CA VAL A 575 -18.04 -1.37 -1.40
C VAL A 575 -18.99 -0.51 -2.23
N ASN A 576 -19.08 0.79 -1.94
CA ASN A 576 -20.00 1.69 -2.64
C ASN A 576 -19.66 1.78 -4.14
N ARG A 577 -18.36 1.74 -4.46
CA ARG A 577 -17.88 1.84 -5.84
C ARG A 577 -18.20 0.59 -6.65
N ILE A 578 -17.94 -0.60 -6.11
CA ILE A 578 -18.24 -1.86 -6.81
C ILE A 578 -19.75 -2.11 -6.90
N SER A 579 -20.52 -1.75 -5.86
CA SER A 579 -21.97 -1.90 -5.82
C SER A 579 -22.64 -1.03 -6.88
N ALA A 580 -22.30 0.26 -6.95
CA ALA A 580 -22.87 1.17 -7.95
C ALA A 580 -22.58 0.72 -9.39
N MET A 581 -21.36 0.23 -9.63
CA MET A 581 -20.97 -0.28 -10.95
C MET A 581 -21.67 -1.59 -11.31
N THR A 582 -21.93 -2.46 -10.35
CA THR A 582 -22.58 -3.77 -10.58
C THR A 582 -24.09 -3.62 -10.74
N SER A 583 -24.72 -2.72 -9.96
CA SER A 583 -26.16 -2.45 -10.06
C SER A 583 -26.55 -1.78 -11.38
N GLY A 584 -25.71 -0.89 -11.91
CA GLY A 584 -25.99 -0.17 -13.16
C GLY A 584 -25.66 -0.94 -14.45
N ARG A 585 -25.03 -2.11 -14.36
CA ARG A 585 -24.56 -2.87 -15.52
C ARG A 585 -25.63 -3.84 -16.02
N SER A 586 -26.06 -3.69 -17.27
CA SER A 586 -26.95 -4.64 -17.96
C SER A 586 -26.16 -5.76 -18.63
N ASP A 587 -25.36 -5.42 -19.62
CA ASP A 587 -24.58 -6.37 -20.42
C ASP A 587 -23.09 -6.03 -20.47
N TRP A 588 -22.26 -7.07 -20.54
CA TRP A 588 -20.84 -6.96 -20.83
C TRP A 588 -20.55 -7.45 -22.24
N CYS A 589 -20.12 -6.56 -23.14
CA CYS A 589 -19.61 -6.95 -24.46
C CYS A 589 -18.27 -7.70 -24.32
N ILE A 590 -18.28 -9.02 -24.56
CA ILE A 590 -17.13 -9.91 -24.35
C ILE A 590 -16.39 -10.26 -25.64
N SER A 591 -16.93 -9.94 -26.83
CA SER A 591 -16.23 -10.17 -28.10
C SER A 591 -15.37 -8.98 -28.51
N ARG A 592 -14.27 -9.28 -29.21
CA ARG A 592 -13.35 -8.32 -29.84
C ARG A 592 -12.94 -8.84 -31.21
N GLN A 593 -12.90 -7.94 -32.20
CA GLN A 593 -12.55 -8.27 -33.59
C GLN A 593 -11.03 -8.29 -33.78
N ARG A 594 -10.35 -9.13 -32.98
CA ARG A 594 -8.87 -9.19 -32.91
C ARG A 594 -8.38 -10.60 -33.08
N THR A 595 -7.08 -10.72 -33.31
CA THR A 595 -6.43 -12.01 -33.49
C THR A 595 -5.68 -12.46 -32.24
N TRP A 596 -5.15 -11.54 -31.42
CA TRP A 596 -4.38 -11.86 -30.22
C TRP A 596 -5.25 -11.90 -28.96
N GLY A 597 -5.78 -13.08 -28.66
CA GLY A 597 -6.59 -13.40 -27.49
C GLY A 597 -7.16 -14.82 -27.59
N VAL A 598 -7.93 -15.24 -26.59
CA VAL A 598 -8.62 -16.53 -26.61
C VAL A 598 -9.83 -16.44 -27.56
N PRO A 599 -9.95 -17.32 -28.57
CA PRO A 599 -11.06 -17.28 -29.52
C PRO A 599 -12.39 -17.65 -28.83
N ILE A 600 -13.49 -17.03 -29.27
CA ILE A 600 -14.84 -17.47 -28.88
C ILE A 600 -15.12 -18.78 -29.63
N PRO A 601 -15.37 -19.91 -28.94
CA PRO A 601 -15.47 -21.24 -29.53
C PRO A 601 -16.82 -21.46 -30.22
N VAL A 602 -17.09 -20.73 -31.30
CA VAL A 602 -18.35 -20.76 -32.03
C VAL A 602 -18.15 -20.98 -33.53
N PHE A 603 -19.05 -21.76 -34.12
CA PHE A 603 -19.17 -21.94 -35.57
C PHE A 603 -20.45 -21.27 -36.06
N TYR A 604 -20.44 -20.73 -37.28
CA TYR A 604 -21.61 -20.14 -37.91
C TYR A 604 -22.00 -20.96 -39.12
N HIS A 605 -23.30 -21.22 -39.29
CA HIS A 605 -23.78 -21.80 -40.53
C HIS A 605 -23.55 -20.83 -41.69
N VAL A 606 -23.00 -21.29 -42.82
CA VAL A 606 -22.53 -20.43 -43.92
C VAL A 606 -23.66 -19.54 -44.48
N GLU A 607 -24.86 -20.10 -44.63
CA GLU A 607 -26.04 -19.39 -45.18
C GLU A 607 -26.81 -18.60 -44.12
N SER A 608 -27.37 -19.25 -43.09
CA SER A 608 -28.22 -18.61 -42.08
C SER A 608 -27.48 -17.74 -41.06
N LYS A 609 -26.16 -17.87 -40.94
CA LYS A 609 -25.32 -17.24 -39.91
C LYS A 609 -25.70 -17.59 -38.46
N GLU A 610 -26.53 -18.62 -38.28
CA GLU A 610 -26.88 -19.12 -36.95
C GLU A 610 -25.66 -19.73 -36.24
N PRO A 611 -25.43 -19.42 -34.95
CA PRO A 611 -24.31 -19.96 -34.19
C PRO A 611 -24.56 -21.41 -33.76
N LEU A 612 -23.62 -22.30 -34.06
CA LEU A 612 -23.48 -23.61 -33.46
C LEU A 612 -22.54 -23.50 -32.25
N MET A 613 -23.13 -23.49 -31.06
CA MET A 613 -22.43 -23.48 -29.78
C MET A 613 -23.25 -24.24 -28.74
N ASN A 614 -22.74 -25.39 -28.32
CA ASN A 614 -23.34 -26.27 -27.32
C ASN A 614 -22.25 -26.98 -26.49
N GLU A 615 -22.66 -27.71 -25.45
CA GLU A 615 -21.76 -28.42 -24.53
C GLU A 615 -20.75 -29.32 -25.27
N GLU A 616 -21.20 -30.14 -26.21
CA GLU A 616 -20.35 -31.04 -27.00
C GLU A 616 -19.28 -30.28 -27.79
N THR A 617 -19.65 -29.19 -28.47
CA THR A 617 -18.70 -28.35 -29.24
C THR A 617 -17.70 -27.64 -28.32
N ILE A 618 -18.16 -27.11 -27.18
CA ILE A 618 -17.31 -26.37 -26.24
C ILE A 618 -16.32 -27.33 -25.58
N ASP A 619 -16.76 -28.49 -25.12
CA ASP A 619 -15.89 -29.49 -24.48
C ASP A 619 -14.85 -30.05 -25.45
N HIS A 620 -15.23 -30.25 -26.71
CA HIS A 620 -14.28 -30.68 -27.74
C HIS A 620 -13.20 -29.62 -27.98
N ILE A 621 -13.59 -28.34 -28.14
CA ILE A 621 -12.64 -27.24 -28.33
C ILE A 621 -11.77 -27.03 -27.08
N LYS A 622 -12.33 -27.13 -25.88
CA LYS A 622 -11.59 -27.11 -24.62
C LYS A 622 -10.49 -28.18 -24.60
N SER A 623 -10.83 -29.42 -25.01
CA SER A 623 -9.85 -30.50 -25.10
C SER A 623 -8.73 -30.19 -26.10
N ILE A 624 -9.06 -29.63 -27.27
CA ILE A 624 -8.06 -29.23 -28.27
C ILE A 624 -7.14 -28.13 -27.72
N ILE A 625 -7.71 -27.08 -27.13
CA ILE A 625 -6.97 -25.94 -26.59
C ILE A 625 -6.06 -26.38 -25.44
N SER A 626 -6.51 -27.29 -24.56
CA SER A 626 -5.69 -27.80 -23.46
C SER A 626 -4.39 -28.49 -23.93
N GLN A 627 -4.42 -29.13 -25.11
CA GLN A 627 -3.29 -29.87 -25.67
C GLN A 627 -2.43 -29.03 -26.62
N LYS A 628 -3.07 -28.18 -27.44
CA LYS A 628 -2.43 -27.49 -28.57
C LYS A 628 -2.38 -25.97 -28.42
N GLY A 629 -3.00 -25.41 -27.38
CA GLY A 629 -3.19 -23.97 -27.17
C GLY A 629 -4.23 -23.35 -28.11
N SER A 630 -4.58 -22.10 -27.87
CA SER A 630 -5.58 -21.35 -28.65
C SER A 630 -5.16 -21.07 -30.11
N ASP A 631 -3.88 -21.21 -30.44
CA ASP A 631 -3.38 -21.15 -31.82
C ASP A 631 -4.01 -22.23 -32.71
N ALA A 632 -4.41 -23.37 -32.12
CA ALA A 632 -5.12 -24.45 -32.81
C ALA A 632 -6.37 -23.96 -33.56
N TRP A 633 -7.10 -23.02 -32.98
CA TRP A 633 -8.27 -22.41 -33.62
C TRP A 633 -7.93 -21.75 -34.96
N TRP A 634 -6.72 -21.22 -35.12
CA TRP A 634 -6.32 -20.47 -36.31
C TRP A 634 -5.78 -21.37 -37.42
N TYR A 635 -4.95 -22.37 -37.10
CA TYR A 635 -4.32 -23.22 -38.11
C TYR A 635 -5.07 -24.51 -38.43
N MET A 636 -5.93 -25.04 -37.54
CA MET A 636 -6.69 -26.26 -37.81
C MET A 636 -7.87 -26.00 -38.76
N ALA A 637 -8.22 -27.04 -39.53
CA ALA A 637 -9.38 -27.05 -40.41
C ALA A 637 -10.68 -27.17 -39.61
N VAL A 638 -11.81 -26.73 -40.18
CA VAL A 638 -13.11 -26.72 -39.48
C VAL A 638 -13.56 -28.15 -39.14
N GLU A 639 -13.27 -29.11 -40.01
CA GLU A 639 -13.52 -30.54 -39.85
C GLU A 639 -12.83 -31.12 -38.60
N GLU A 640 -11.64 -30.62 -38.28
CA GLU A 640 -10.86 -31.10 -37.13
C GLU A 640 -11.25 -30.40 -35.82
N LEU A 641 -11.82 -29.19 -35.92
CA LEU A 641 -12.30 -28.40 -34.78
C LEU A 641 -13.72 -28.81 -34.37
N LEU A 642 -14.49 -29.43 -35.26
CA LEU A 642 -15.83 -29.92 -34.97
C LEU A 642 -15.82 -31.32 -34.33
N PRO A 643 -16.72 -31.59 -33.37
CA PRO A 643 -16.94 -32.95 -32.86
C PRO A 643 -17.32 -33.92 -33.97
N GLU A 644 -17.10 -35.22 -33.76
CA GLU A 644 -17.28 -36.29 -34.76
C GLU A 644 -18.65 -36.23 -35.47
N LYS A 645 -19.71 -35.97 -34.70
CA LYS A 645 -21.10 -35.83 -35.19
C LYS A 645 -21.29 -34.75 -36.27
N TYR A 646 -20.45 -33.71 -36.28
CA TYR A 646 -20.57 -32.56 -37.17
C TYR A 646 -19.56 -32.60 -38.33
N ARG A 647 -18.62 -33.56 -38.34
CA ARG A 647 -17.55 -33.62 -39.35
C ARG A 647 -18.08 -33.75 -40.78
N ASP A 648 -19.07 -34.62 -40.99
CA ASP A 648 -19.67 -34.82 -42.31
C ASP A 648 -20.42 -33.57 -42.82
N LYS A 649 -20.71 -32.62 -41.93
CA LYS A 649 -21.40 -31.35 -42.23
C LYS A 649 -20.47 -30.14 -42.12
N ALA A 650 -19.17 -30.33 -41.94
CA ALA A 650 -18.23 -29.25 -41.70
C ALA A 650 -18.24 -28.18 -42.80
N SER A 651 -18.48 -28.56 -44.06
CA SER A 651 -18.63 -27.64 -45.20
C SER A 651 -19.76 -26.62 -45.04
N ASN A 652 -20.73 -26.88 -44.17
CA ASN A 652 -21.86 -25.99 -43.91
C ASN A 652 -21.54 -24.96 -42.82
N TYR A 653 -20.36 -25.04 -42.21
CA TYR A 653 -19.97 -24.20 -41.08
C TYR A 653 -18.67 -23.45 -41.35
N GLU A 654 -18.59 -22.23 -40.85
CA GLU A 654 -17.37 -21.44 -40.76
C GLU A 654 -17.06 -21.10 -39.30
N LYS A 655 -15.78 -21.10 -38.91
CA LYS A 655 -15.38 -20.77 -37.54
C LYS A 655 -15.42 -19.25 -37.31
N GLY A 656 -15.87 -18.84 -36.13
CA GLY A 656 -15.83 -17.43 -35.72
C GLY A 656 -14.42 -16.88 -35.60
N THR A 657 -14.26 -15.57 -35.84
CA THR A 657 -12.96 -14.88 -35.79
C THR A 657 -12.78 -13.99 -34.56
N ASP A 658 -13.83 -13.82 -33.76
CA ASP A 658 -13.78 -12.98 -32.57
C ASP A 658 -12.99 -13.64 -31.43
N THR A 659 -12.23 -12.83 -30.71
CA THR A 659 -11.59 -13.22 -29.45
C THR A 659 -12.34 -12.64 -28.26
N MET A 660 -12.16 -13.25 -27.10
CA MET A 660 -12.69 -12.75 -25.84
C MET A 660 -11.98 -11.47 -25.38
N ASP A 661 -12.70 -10.67 -24.62
CA ASP A 661 -12.19 -9.52 -23.88
C ASP A 661 -11.13 -9.96 -22.85
N VAL A 662 -10.03 -9.23 -22.75
CA VAL A 662 -8.96 -9.45 -21.77
C VAL A 662 -9.43 -9.36 -20.32
N TRP A 663 -10.52 -8.64 -20.05
CA TRP A 663 -11.16 -8.67 -18.74
C TRP A 663 -11.80 -10.02 -18.41
N PHE A 664 -12.17 -10.81 -19.43
CA PHE A 664 -12.61 -12.20 -19.27
C PHE A 664 -11.43 -13.13 -19.03
N ASP A 665 -10.30 -12.92 -19.73
CA ASP A 665 -9.04 -13.63 -19.48
C ASP A 665 -8.63 -13.48 -18.02
N SER A 666 -8.41 -12.24 -17.55
CA SER A 666 -8.03 -11.98 -16.16
C SER A 666 -9.14 -12.33 -15.16
N GLY A 667 -10.41 -12.11 -15.52
CA GLY A 667 -11.57 -12.45 -14.70
C GLY A 667 -11.72 -13.95 -14.43
N SER A 668 -11.26 -14.81 -15.34
CA SER A 668 -11.27 -16.27 -15.16
C SER A 668 -10.02 -16.82 -14.45
N SER A 669 -9.13 -15.95 -13.96
CA SER A 669 -7.91 -16.38 -13.26
C SER A 669 -8.17 -17.23 -12.02
N TRP A 670 -9.29 -17.01 -11.30
CA TRP A 670 -9.65 -17.84 -10.16
C TRP A 670 -9.92 -19.29 -10.59
N ALA A 671 -10.52 -19.52 -11.75
CA ALA A 671 -10.82 -20.85 -12.27
C ALA A 671 -9.56 -21.54 -12.77
N ALA A 672 -8.71 -20.82 -13.50
CA ALA A 672 -7.47 -21.36 -14.06
C ALA A 672 -6.37 -21.61 -13.01
N VAL A 673 -6.38 -20.85 -11.91
CA VAL A 673 -5.30 -20.85 -10.91
C VAL A 673 -5.78 -21.42 -9.58
N LEU A 674 -6.80 -20.82 -8.95
CA LEU A 674 -7.24 -21.19 -7.60
C LEU A 674 -7.99 -22.54 -7.58
N ASP A 675 -8.88 -22.79 -8.54
CA ASP A 675 -9.72 -24.00 -8.57
C ASP A 675 -8.97 -25.24 -9.07
N LYS A 676 -7.92 -25.08 -9.90
CA LYS A 676 -7.19 -26.19 -10.52
C LYS A 676 -5.94 -26.63 -9.74
N ARG A 677 -5.30 -25.73 -8.99
CA ARG A 677 -4.04 -26.05 -8.28
C ARG A 677 -4.34 -26.53 -6.87
N GLU A 678 -4.03 -27.79 -6.57
CA GLU A 678 -4.28 -28.42 -5.25
C GLU A 678 -3.65 -27.66 -4.07
N SER A 679 -2.58 -26.89 -4.30
CA SER A 679 -1.91 -26.09 -3.27
C SER A 679 -2.65 -24.79 -2.92
N LEU A 680 -3.63 -24.37 -3.72
CA LEU A 680 -4.38 -23.12 -3.55
C LEU A 680 -5.81 -23.43 -3.09
N ASN A 681 -6.42 -22.44 -2.44
CA ASN A 681 -7.80 -22.52 -1.96
C ASN A 681 -8.67 -21.53 -2.75
N TYR A 682 -9.87 -21.98 -3.11
CA TYR A 682 -10.95 -21.15 -3.62
C TYR A 682 -12.11 -21.15 -2.61
N PRO A 683 -12.63 -19.98 -2.19
CA PRO A 683 -12.19 -18.62 -2.52
C PRO A 683 -10.82 -18.24 -1.93
N ALA A 684 -10.13 -17.27 -2.54
CA ALA A 684 -8.89 -16.72 -1.98
C ALA A 684 -9.16 -15.94 -0.68
N ASP A 685 -8.19 -15.85 0.21
CA ASP A 685 -8.31 -15.03 1.42
C ASP A 685 -8.35 -13.54 1.07
N LEU A 686 -7.55 -13.13 0.07
CA LEU A 686 -7.34 -11.72 -0.23
C LEU A 686 -7.05 -11.46 -1.71
N TYR A 687 -7.72 -10.46 -2.27
CA TYR A 687 -7.32 -9.75 -3.49
C TYR A 687 -6.79 -8.36 -3.13
N LEU A 688 -5.75 -7.87 -3.81
CA LEU A 688 -5.19 -6.53 -3.57
C LEU A 688 -4.77 -5.87 -4.88
N GLU A 689 -5.45 -4.79 -5.28
CA GLU A 689 -5.11 -4.03 -6.50
C GLU A 689 -5.43 -2.52 -6.41
N GLY A 690 -5.06 -1.76 -7.45
CA GLY A 690 -5.40 -0.35 -7.60
C GLY A 690 -6.90 -0.08 -7.70
N THR A 691 -7.30 1.14 -7.39
CA THR A 691 -8.71 1.57 -7.35
C THR A 691 -9.42 1.50 -8.72
N ASP A 692 -8.67 1.48 -9.82
CA ASP A 692 -9.15 1.20 -11.16
C ASP A 692 -9.78 -0.20 -11.30
N GLN A 693 -9.35 -1.18 -10.50
CA GLN A 693 -9.78 -2.57 -10.64
C GLN A 693 -11.23 -2.83 -10.18
N HIS A 694 -11.89 -1.86 -9.54
CA HIS A 694 -13.36 -1.91 -9.31
C HIS A 694 -14.17 -1.96 -10.61
N ARG A 695 -13.58 -1.47 -11.71
CA ARG A 695 -14.19 -1.53 -13.06
C ARG A 695 -13.48 -2.55 -13.98
N GLY A 696 -12.49 -3.24 -13.43
CA GLY A 696 -11.66 -4.20 -14.14
C GLY A 696 -11.71 -5.55 -13.42
N TRP A 697 -10.56 -5.98 -12.91
CA TRP A 697 -10.34 -7.34 -12.44
C TRP A 697 -11.21 -7.78 -11.25
N PHE A 698 -11.48 -6.91 -10.28
CA PHE A 698 -12.37 -7.26 -9.16
C PHE A 698 -13.76 -7.60 -9.67
N GLN A 699 -14.29 -6.76 -10.57
CA GLN A 699 -15.62 -6.95 -11.11
C GLN A 699 -15.69 -8.15 -12.04
N SER A 700 -14.76 -8.31 -12.98
CA SER A 700 -14.80 -9.45 -13.92
C SER A 700 -14.59 -10.78 -13.20
N SER A 701 -13.72 -10.84 -12.18
CA SER A 701 -13.55 -12.03 -11.35
C SER A 701 -14.83 -12.35 -10.56
N LEU A 702 -15.45 -11.35 -9.95
CA LEU A 702 -16.71 -11.52 -9.24
C LEU A 702 -17.82 -12.05 -10.16
N LEU A 703 -18.04 -11.40 -11.30
CA LEU A 703 -19.15 -11.75 -12.20
C LEU A 703 -18.99 -13.16 -12.78
N THR A 704 -17.79 -13.52 -13.23
CA THR A 704 -17.53 -14.86 -13.77
C THR A 704 -17.64 -15.95 -12.70
N SER A 705 -17.16 -15.68 -11.48
CA SER A 705 -17.26 -16.60 -10.33
C SER A 705 -18.69 -16.80 -9.87
N ILE A 706 -19.49 -15.73 -9.77
CA ILE A 706 -20.89 -15.83 -9.37
C ILE A 706 -21.70 -16.58 -10.44
N ALA A 707 -21.50 -16.26 -11.71
CA ALA A 707 -22.22 -16.90 -12.82
C ALA A 707 -21.95 -18.41 -12.94
N THR A 708 -20.82 -18.91 -12.40
CA THR A 708 -20.43 -20.32 -12.54
C THR A 708 -20.49 -21.11 -11.24
N LYS A 709 -20.09 -20.51 -10.11
CA LYS A 709 -19.97 -21.15 -8.79
C LYS A 709 -20.93 -20.59 -7.75
N GLY A 710 -21.59 -19.46 -8.02
CA GLY A 710 -22.54 -18.82 -7.09
C GLY A 710 -21.90 -18.16 -5.86
N GLN A 711 -20.57 -18.00 -5.82
CA GLN A 711 -19.86 -17.32 -4.74
C GLN A 711 -18.77 -16.38 -5.24
N ALA A 712 -18.36 -15.41 -4.42
CA ALA A 712 -17.25 -14.51 -4.74
C ALA A 712 -15.90 -15.28 -4.74
N PRO A 713 -14.93 -14.91 -5.60
CA PRO A 713 -13.64 -15.60 -5.67
C PRO A 713 -12.66 -15.17 -4.57
N TYR A 714 -13.07 -14.27 -3.67
CA TYR A 714 -12.27 -13.71 -2.59
C TYR A 714 -13.11 -13.47 -1.33
N HIS A 715 -12.50 -13.62 -0.15
CA HIS A 715 -13.11 -13.26 1.14
C HIS A 715 -12.89 -11.78 1.50
N GLY A 716 -11.73 -11.22 1.13
CA GLY A 716 -11.38 -9.82 1.36
C GLY A 716 -10.78 -9.14 0.13
N VAL A 717 -11.00 -7.84 0.01
CA VAL A 717 -10.42 -6.99 -1.04
C VAL A 717 -9.76 -5.77 -0.41
N ILE A 718 -8.47 -5.58 -0.68
CA ILE A 718 -7.76 -4.33 -0.40
C ILE A 718 -7.62 -3.55 -1.69
N THR A 719 -7.90 -2.25 -1.63
CA THR A 719 -7.66 -1.34 -2.74
C THR A 719 -6.75 -0.19 -2.36
N HIS A 720 -5.90 0.24 -3.29
CA HIS A 720 -5.02 1.39 -3.12
C HIS A 720 -5.24 2.44 -4.23
N GLY A 721 -4.95 3.71 -3.95
CA GLY A 721 -4.98 4.76 -4.98
C GLY A 721 -3.75 4.77 -5.87
N PHE A 722 -3.60 5.85 -6.63
CA PHE A 722 -2.55 6.01 -7.63
C PHE A 722 -1.29 6.67 -7.07
N VAL A 723 -0.16 6.42 -7.72
CA VAL A 723 1.09 7.11 -7.40
C VAL A 723 1.24 8.33 -8.32
N LEU A 724 1.46 9.49 -7.72
CA LEU A 724 1.64 10.79 -8.35
C LEU A 724 3.05 11.33 -8.08
N ASP A 725 3.46 12.36 -8.82
CA ASP A 725 4.71 13.07 -8.53
C ASP A 725 4.61 13.90 -7.23
N GLU A 726 5.70 14.49 -6.75
CA GLU A 726 5.71 15.31 -5.52
C GLU A 726 4.78 16.54 -5.57
N ARG A 727 4.28 16.93 -6.75
CA ARG A 727 3.34 18.04 -6.95
C ARG A 727 1.89 17.57 -7.06
N GLY A 728 1.62 16.27 -6.93
CA GLY A 728 0.28 15.69 -7.09
C GLY A 728 -0.16 15.58 -8.56
N LEU A 729 0.77 15.62 -9.51
CA LEU A 729 0.45 15.44 -10.94
C LEU A 729 0.63 13.98 -11.36
N LYS A 730 -0.24 13.54 -12.27
CA LYS A 730 -0.08 12.23 -12.94
C LYS A 730 1.28 12.16 -13.63
N MET A 731 2.01 11.08 -13.40
CA MET A 731 3.32 10.87 -14.02
C MET A 731 3.18 10.64 -15.52
N SER A 732 3.96 11.37 -16.32
CA SER A 732 4.02 11.20 -17.77
C SER A 732 5.41 11.51 -18.33
N LYS A 733 5.79 10.79 -19.39
CA LYS A 733 7.09 11.01 -20.04
C LYS A 733 7.23 12.41 -20.64
N SER A 734 6.13 13.00 -21.12
CA SER A 734 6.12 14.36 -21.69
C SER A 734 6.34 15.44 -20.64
N LEU A 735 5.87 15.23 -19.40
CA LEU A 735 6.10 16.14 -18.28
C LEU A 735 7.47 15.92 -17.60
N GLY A 736 8.19 14.86 -17.95
CA GLY A 736 9.50 14.53 -17.38
C GLY A 736 9.48 14.23 -15.88
N ASN A 737 8.30 13.99 -15.30
CA ASN A 737 8.09 13.79 -13.85
C ASN A 737 8.00 12.31 -13.44
N VAL A 738 8.43 11.39 -14.31
CA VAL A 738 8.37 9.94 -14.06
C VAL A 738 9.47 9.53 -13.09
N VAL A 739 9.08 8.84 -12.02
CA VAL A 739 10.00 8.16 -11.11
C VAL A 739 10.06 6.68 -11.49
N ASP A 740 11.24 6.19 -11.84
CA ASP A 740 11.48 4.79 -12.19
C ASP A 740 11.91 3.99 -10.94
N PRO A 741 11.20 2.92 -10.54
CA PRO A 741 11.58 2.09 -9.39
C PRO A 741 13.02 1.55 -9.47
N ARG A 742 13.48 1.16 -10.66
CA ARG A 742 14.84 0.64 -10.84
C ARG A 742 15.88 1.72 -10.58
N MET A 743 15.62 2.95 -11.03
CA MET A 743 16.49 4.10 -10.77
C MET A 743 16.54 4.45 -9.28
N VAL A 744 15.42 4.31 -8.55
CA VAL A 744 15.41 4.50 -7.08
C VAL A 744 16.34 3.49 -6.41
N ILE A 745 16.31 2.24 -6.84
CA ILE A 745 17.06 1.14 -6.22
C ILE A 745 18.54 1.19 -6.58
N GLU A 746 18.85 1.27 -7.88
CA GLU A 746 20.21 1.12 -8.44
C GLU A 746 20.93 2.47 -8.63
N GLY A 747 20.20 3.58 -8.55
CA GLY A 747 20.70 4.92 -8.86
C GLY A 747 20.68 5.22 -10.36
N GLY A 748 20.84 6.50 -10.70
CA GLY A 748 21.00 6.96 -12.09
C GLY A 748 22.46 7.00 -12.52
N LYS A 749 22.69 7.35 -13.80
CA LYS A 749 24.05 7.55 -14.35
C LYS A 749 24.86 8.58 -13.55
N ASN A 750 24.20 9.63 -13.07
CA ASN A 750 24.78 10.62 -12.17
C ASN A 750 24.35 10.34 -10.73
N GLN A 751 25.21 9.63 -9.98
CA GLN A 751 24.92 9.23 -8.59
C GLN A 751 24.81 10.42 -7.61
N LYS A 752 25.27 11.63 -7.98
CA LYS A 752 25.09 12.82 -7.14
C LYS A 752 23.66 13.35 -7.20
N GLU A 753 23.03 13.27 -8.37
CA GLU A 753 21.65 13.72 -8.59
C GLU A 753 20.65 12.62 -8.24
N ASN A 754 20.94 11.38 -8.66
CA ASN A 754 20.10 10.21 -8.47
C ASN A 754 20.90 9.12 -7.75
N PRO A 755 21.11 9.23 -6.43
CA PRO A 755 21.84 8.23 -5.67
C PRO A 755 21.05 6.92 -5.57
N PRO A 756 21.73 5.76 -5.45
CA PRO A 756 21.06 4.49 -5.17
C PRO A 756 20.48 4.50 -3.75
N TYR A 757 19.16 4.42 -3.64
CA TYR A 757 18.48 4.44 -2.34
C TYR A 757 18.31 3.05 -1.72
N SER A 758 18.33 1.97 -2.50
CA SER A 758 18.00 0.57 -2.11
C SER A 758 16.53 0.16 -2.29
N ALA A 759 16.27 -1.15 -2.36
CA ALA A 759 14.92 -1.70 -2.35
C ALA A 759 14.23 -1.47 -0.99
N ASP A 760 14.95 -1.60 0.12
CA ASP A 760 14.38 -1.36 1.44
C ASP A 760 13.92 0.09 1.65
N VAL A 761 14.59 1.08 1.06
CA VAL A 761 14.11 2.48 1.12
C VAL A 761 12.83 2.68 0.31
N LEU A 762 12.71 2.03 -0.84
CA LEU A 762 11.47 2.01 -1.62
C LEU A 762 10.33 1.34 -0.83
N ARG A 763 10.61 0.24 -0.15
CA ARG A 763 9.62 -0.46 0.69
C ARG A 763 9.25 0.33 1.94
N LEU A 764 10.21 1.05 2.53
CA LEU A 764 9.96 1.96 3.64
C LEU A 764 8.99 3.06 3.22
N TRP A 765 9.16 3.64 2.03
CA TRP A 765 8.20 4.60 1.46
C TRP A 765 6.80 4.00 1.35
N VAL A 766 6.66 2.79 0.78
CA VAL A 766 5.38 2.09 0.69
C VAL A 766 4.72 1.94 2.07
N SER A 767 5.49 1.56 3.09
CA SER A 767 4.97 1.46 4.46
C SER A 767 4.64 2.79 5.11
N SER A 768 5.17 3.91 4.62
CA SER A 768 5.01 5.24 5.25
C SER A 768 3.74 5.97 4.80
N VAL A 769 3.19 5.59 3.65
CA VAL A 769 2.05 6.27 3.02
C VAL A 769 0.74 5.57 3.37
N ASP A 770 -0.33 6.36 3.53
CA ASP A 770 -1.69 5.82 3.55
C ASP A 770 -2.09 5.47 2.11
N TYR A 771 -1.98 4.18 1.76
CA TYR A 771 -2.23 3.70 0.40
C TYR A 771 -3.69 3.83 -0.04
N THR A 772 -4.63 4.13 0.87
CA THR A 772 -6.06 4.20 0.54
C THR A 772 -6.43 5.45 -0.28
N GLY A 773 -5.62 6.52 -0.17
CA GLY A 773 -5.71 7.72 -1.01
C GLY A 773 -4.77 7.67 -2.21
N ASP A 774 -4.44 8.83 -2.81
CA ASP A 774 -3.37 8.94 -3.80
C ASP A 774 -2.03 9.31 -3.12
N MET A 775 -0.92 8.79 -3.66
CA MET A 775 0.39 8.77 -2.98
C MET A 775 1.41 9.59 -3.73
N LEU A 776 2.21 10.38 -3.00
CA LEU A 776 3.25 11.21 -3.58
C LEU A 776 4.62 10.55 -3.50
N ILE A 777 5.42 10.68 -4.56
CA ILE A 777 6.81 10.26 -4.56
C ILE A 777 7.70 11.19 -5.39
N GLY A 778 8.93 11.40 -4.90
CA GLY A 778 10.04 11.95 -5.66
C GLY A 778 11.30 12.16 -4.82
N PRO A 779 12.23 13.02 -5.27
CA PRO A 779 13.56 13.13 -4.69
C PRO A 779 13.62 13.60 -3.24
N GLN A 780 12.70 14.45 -2.78
CA GLN A 780 12.67 14.90 -1.38
C GLN A 780 12.14 13.80 -0.46
N VAL A 781 11.05 13.14 -0.88
CA VAL A 781 10.46 12.02 -0.14
C VAL A 781 11.48 10.88 0.01
N LEU A 782 12.17 10.51 -1.07
CA LEU A 782 13.19 9.45 -1.05
C LEU A 782 14.39 9.78 -0.14
N ARG A 783 14.84 11.05 -0.13
CA ARG A 783 15.89 11.51 0.80
C ARG A 783 15.47 11.37 2.26
N GLN A 784 14.23 11.76 2.58
CA GLN A 784 13.69 11.61 3.93
C GLN A 784 13.62 10.13 4.35
N MET A 785 13.14 9.25 3.47
CA MET A 785 13.08 7.81 3.75
C MET A 785 14.48 7.22 3.96
N SER A 786 15.46 7.61 3.14
CA SER A 786 16.85 7.20 3.29
C SER A 786 17.46 7.61 4.65
N ASP A 787 17.16 8.82 5.12
CA ASP A 787 17.62 9.29 6.42
C ASP A 787 17.01 8.50 7.59
N ILE A 788 15.73 8.12 7.49
CA ILE A 788 15.06 7.29 8.50
C ILE A 788 15.63 5.88 8.49
N TYR A 789 15.79 5.28 7.31
CA TYR A 789 16.44 3.98 7.13
C TYR A 789 17.84 3.97 7.77
N ARG A 790 18.65 5.00 7.54
CA ARG A 790 20.00 5.11 8.11
C ARG A 790 19.99 5.22 9.64
N LYS A 791 19.00 5.90 10.22
CA LYS A 791 18.82 5.95 11.68
C LYS A 791 18.49 4.57 12.23
N LEU A 792 17.54 3.87 11.63
CA LEU A 792 17.16 2.52 12.02
C LEU A 792 18.34 1.55 11.97
N ARG A 793 19.08 1.54 10.84
CA ARG A 793 20.31 0.74 10.71
C ARG A 793 21.35 1.09 11.76
N GLY A 794 21.52 2.38 12.06
CA GLY A 794 22.44 2.85 13.11
C GLY A 794 22.07 2.33 14.49
N THR A 795 20.78 2.28 14.81
CA THR A 795 20.27 1.72 16.07
C THR A 795 20.50 0.21 16.13
N LEU A 796 20.14 -0.54 15.08
CA LEU A 796 20.40 -1.99 15.02
C LEU A 796 21.90 -2.30 15.14
N ARG A 797 22.75 -1.49 14.50
CA ARG A 797 24.21 -1.61 14.65
C ARG A 797 24.64 -1.42 16.10
N PHE A 798 24.08 -0.45 16.81
CA PHE A 798 24.41 -0.21 18.20
C PHE A 798 24.03 -1.41 19.07
N LEU A 799 22.82 -1.95 18.89
CA LEU A 799 22.35 -3.14 19.60
C LEU A 799 23.30 -4.33 19.35
N LEU A 800 23.52 -4.68 18.07
CA LEU A 800 24.43 -5.77 17.67
C LEU A 800 25.83 -5.62 18.27
N ALA A 801 26.40 -4.43 18.18
CA ALA A 801 27.79 -4.20 18.57
C ALA A 801 28.03 -4.32 20.08
N ASN A 802 26.99 -4.10 20.89
CA ASN A 802 27.04 -4.24 22.35
C ASN A 802 26.70 -5.66 22.83
N LEU A 803 26.39 -6.57 21.91
CA LEU A 803 26.11 -7.99 22.19
C LEU A 803 27.24 -8.91 21.71
N HIS A 804 28.39 -8.37 21.31
CA HIS A 804 29.50 -9.14 20.73
C HIS A 804 30.11 -10.20 21.67
N ASP A 805 29.92 -10.06 22.98
CA ASP A 805 30.34 -11.00 24.02
C ASP A 805 29.16 -11.60 24.79
N TRP A 806 27.93 -11.45 24.26
CA TRP A 806 26.70 -11.96 24.88
C TRP A 806 26.67 -13.49 24.91
N LYS A 807 26.10 -14.04 25.99
CA LYS A 807 25.87 -15.48 26.18
C LYS A 807 24.49 -15.70 26.78
N ALA A 808 23.83 -16.81 26.46
CA ALA A 808 22.50 -17.13 27.00
C ALA A 808 22.47 -17.16 28.54
N ASP A 809 23.54 -17.65 29.18
CA ASP A 809 23.67 -17.68 30.65
C ASP A 809 23.78 -16.29 31.29
N TYR A 810 23.95 -15.23 30.48
CA TYR A 810 24.00 -13.86 30.96
C TYR A 810 22.63 -13.23 31.19
N THR A 811 21.56 -13.86 30.69
CA THR A 811 20.17 -13.42 30.91
C THR A 811 19.89 -13.17 32.39
N VAL A 812 19.25 -12.05 32.68
CA VAL A 812 18.82 -11.66 34.02
C VAL A 812 17.29 -11.81 34.10
N PRO A 813 16.73 -12.48 35.13
CA PRO A 813 15.29 -12.59 35.32
C PRO A 813 14.60 -11.22 35.37
N TYR A 814 13.40 -11.10 34.82
CA TYR A 814 12.67 -9.83 34.74
C TYR A 814 12.47 -9.17 36.12
N SER A 815 12.13 -9.96 37.15
CA SER A 815 11.98 -9.50 38.54
C SER A 815 13.25 -8.90 39.14
N ASP A 816 14.43 -9.26 38.62
CA ASP A 816 15.71 -8.75 39.08
C ASP A 816 16.21 -7.56 38.25
N LEU A 817 15.60 -7.30 37.10
CA LEU A 817 15.98 -6.16 36.27
C LEU A 817 15.73 -4.83 37.01
N PRO A 818 16.62 -3.83 36.84
CA PRO A 818 16.32 -2.46 37.24
C PRO A 818 15.02 -1.95 36.62
N MET A 819 14.29 -1.09 37.34
CA MET A 819 13.01 -0.57 36.88
C MET A 819 13.07 0.12 35.50
N ILE A 820 14.19 0.77 35.16
CA ILE A 820 14.41 1.37 33.83
C ILE A 820 14.49 0.31 32.70
N ASP A 821 15.06 -0.86 33.03
CA ASP A 821 15.20 -1.99 32.11
C ASP A 821 13.85 -2.70 31.95
N GLN A 822 13.08 -2.86 33.04
CA GLN A 822 11.69 -3.35 33.01
C GLN A 822 10.78 -2.43 32.18
N HIS A 823 10.85 -1.12 32.41
CA HIS A 823 10.11 -0.12 31.63
C HIS A 823 10.47 -0.18 30.13
N ALA A 824 11.75 -0.36 29.78
CA ALA A 824 12.16 -0.52 28.38
C ALA A 824 11.54 -1.77 27.72
N LEU A 825 11.46 -2.89 28.44
CA LEU A 825 10.80 -4.11 27.97
C LEU A 825 9.28 -3.95 27.85
N PHE A 826 8.64 -3.24 28.79
CA PHE A 826 7.22 -2.86 28.68
C PHE A 826 6.95 -2.03 27.41
N GLN A 827 7.79 -1.01 27.14
CA GLN A 827 7.66 -0.21 25.91
C GLN A 827 7.82 -1.06 24.65
N LEU A 828 8.78 -1.99 24.64
CA LEU A 828 8.95 -2.95 23.55
C LEU A 828 7.71 -3.80 23.33
N ALA A 829 7.14 -4.38 24.39
CA ALA A 829 5.94 -5.21 24.31
C ALA A 829 4.74 -4.44 23.73
N ASN A 830 4.53 -3.20 24.18
CA ASN A 830 3.49 -2.32 23.63
C ASN A 830 3.71 -2.01 22.14
N VAL A 831 4.96 -1.75 21.74
CA VAL A 831 5.32 -1.50 20.34
C VAL A 831 5.04 -2.73 19.48
N VAL A 832 5.41 -3.93 19.95
CA VAL A 832 5.12 -5.19 19.25
C VAL A 832 3.62 -5.40 19.12
N ASN A 833 2.83 -5.14 20.17
CA ASN A 833 1.37 -5.27 20.12
C ASN A 833 0.74 -4.29 19.13
N ASN A 834 1.08 -3.00 19.22
CA ASN A 834 0.55 -1.96 18.33
C ASN A 834 0.89 -2.22 16.86
N ILE A 835 2.09 -2.75 16.58
CA ILE A 835 2.51 -3.12 15.23
C ILE A 835 1.75 -4.35 14.74
N ARG A 836 1.51 -5.36 15.61
CA ARG A 836 0.68 -6.53 15.28
C ARG A 836 -0.73 -6.10 14.88
N GLU A 837 -1.40 -5.29 15.71
CA GLU A 837 -2.73 -4.73 15.41
C GLU A 837 -2.74 -3.95 14.09
N SER A 838 -1.68 -3.18 13.82
CA SER A 838 -1.56 -2.42 12.57
C SER A 838 -1.33 -3.32 11.35
N TYR A 839 -0.61 -4.44 11.47
CA TYR A 839 -0.50 -5.43 10.39
C TYR A 839 -1.84 -6.14 10.15
N ASP A 840 -2.52 -6.55 11.21
CA ASP A 840 -3.83 -7.23 11.13
C ASP A 840 -4.92 -6.32 10.52
N GLY A 841 -4.86 -5.01 10.81
CA GLY A 841 -5.71 -3.99 10.21
C GLY A 841 -5.23 -3.45 8.86
N TYR A 842 -4.10 -3.94 8.31
CA TYR A 842 -3.47 -3.46 7.08
C TYR A 842 -3.15 -1.95 7.08
N GLN A 843 -2.79 -1.38 8.24
CA GLN A 843 -2.47 0.04 8.44
C GLN A 843 -0.95 0.27 8.53
N PHE A 844 -0.24 0.02 7.43
CA PHE A 844 1.23 0.04 7.42
C PHE A 844 1.85 1.40 7.79
N PHE A 845 1.19 2.50 7.45
CA PHE A 845 1.65 3.86 7.82
C PHE A 845 1.76 4.07 9.34
N LYS A 846 0.91 3.41 10.13
CA LYS A 846 0.99 3.44 11.59
C LYS A 846 2.22 2.70 12.08
N ILE A 847 2.56 1.57 11.46
CA ILE A 847 3.78 0.79 11.78
C ILE A 847 5.02 1.66 11.59
N PHE A 848 5.10 2.36 10.45
CA PHE A 848 6.18 3.29 10.19
C PHE A 848 6.30 4.39 11.27
N GLN A 849 5.19 5.02 11.65
CA GLN A 849 5.16 6.06 12.69
C GLN A 849 5.59 5.53 14.06
N VAL A 850 5.09 4.36 14.46
CA VAL A 850 5.42 3.71 15.74
C VAL A 850 6.91 3.35 15.78
N ILE A 851 7.44 2.69 14.75
CA ILE A 851 8.87 2.33 14.68
C ILE A 851 9.74 3.58 14.70
N GLN A 852 9.40 4.60 13.90
CA GLN A 852 10.19 5.83 13.81
C GLN A 852 10.26 6.52 15.18
N ARG A 853 9.13 6.67 15.87
CA ARG A 853 9.09 7.27 17.20
C ARG A 853 9.89 6.42 18.19
N PHE A 854 9.61 5.12 18.27
CA PHE A 854 10.23 4.23 19.23
C PHE A 854 11.76 4.20 19.11
N VAL A 855 12.26 4.01 17.89
CA VAL A 855 13.70 3.91 17.62
C VAL A 855 14.42 5.22 17.90
N ILE A 856 13.81 6.36 17.61
CA ILE A 856 14.44 7.69 17.78
C ILE A 856 14.31 8.18 19.22
N VAL A 857 13.09 8.21 19.76
CA VAL A 857 12.77 8.88 21.03
C VAL A 857 13.07 7.96 22.20
N ASP A 858 12.44 6.79 22.25
CA ASP A 858 12.45 5.93 23.43
C ASP A 858 13.75 5.14 23.53
N LEU A 859 14.24 4.63 22.40
CA LEU A 859 15.44 3.81 22.35
C LEU A 859 16.71 4.66 22.19
N SER A 860 16.90 5.36 21.06
CA SER A 860 18.17 6.04 20.79
C SER A 860 18.44 7.26 21.67
N ASN A 861 17.46 8.14 21.90
CA ASN A 861 17.67 9.39 22.65
C ASN A 861 17.60 9.21 24.17
N PHE A 862 17.06 8.09 24.64
CA PHE A 862 16.89 7.80 26.06
C PHE A 862 17.62 6.52 26.45
N TYR A 863 17.05 5.34 26.21
CA TYR A 863 17.54 4.10 26.79
C TYR A 863 18.99 3.75 26.38
N LEU A 864 19.32 3.82 25.09
CA LEU A 864 20.67 3.51 24.61
C LEU A 864 21.72 4.53 25.03
N ASP A 865 21.33 5.79 25.22
CA ASP A 865 22.26 6.82 25.68
C ASP A 865 22.64 6.60 27.15
N VAL A 866 21.62 6.35 27.97
CA VAL A 866 21.69 5.92 29.37
C VAL A 866 22.50 4.62 29.52
N ALA A 867 22.29 3.64 28.63
CA ALA A 867 22.92 2.32 28.74
C ALA A 867 24.43 2.33 28.45
N LYS A 868 24.97 3.32 27.71
CA LYS A 868 26.41 3.38 27.33
C LYS A 868 27.33 3.30 28.53
N ASP A 869 27.01 4.01 29.61
CA ASP A 869 27.82 4.01 30.81
C ASP A 869 27.91 2.60 31.44
N ARG A 870 26.78 1.88 31.50
CA ARG A 870 26.73 0.50 32.01
C ARG A 870 27.45 -0.49 31.07
N LEU A 871 27.28 -0.31 29.76
CA LEU A 871 27.85 -1.19 28.73
C LEU A 871 29.36 -1.05 28.61
N TYR A 872 29.89 0.18 28.62
CA TYR A 872 31.30 0.46 28.32
C TYR A 872 32.20 0.44 29.54
N VAL A 873 31.68 0.89 30.69
CA VAL A 873 32.48 1.14 31.91
C VAL A 873 32.37 -0.04 32.89
N GLY A 874 31.38 -0.92 32.75
CA GLY A 874 31.24 -2.15 33.54
C GLY A 874 32.38 -3.16 33.34
N LEU A 875 32.45 -4.18 34.21
CA LEU A 875 33.36 -5.31 33.99
C LEU A 875 32.82 -6.16 32.84
N GLY A 876 33.53 -6.14 31.70
CA GLY A 876 33.24 -7.00 30.56
C GLY A 876 33.65 -8.46 30.82
N GLY A 877 33.04 -9.38 30.08
CA GLY A 877 33.44 -10.78 30.07
C GLY A 877 34.44 -11.05 28.95
N GLN A 878 35.68 -10.56 29.04
CA GLN A 878 36.68 -10.87 28.00
C GLN A 878 37.60 -12.04 28.39
N ASN A 879 37.70 -13.00 27.47
CA ASN A 879 38.80 -13.95 27.32
C ASN A 879 39.93 -13.24 26.55
N TYR A 880 41.14 -13.13 27.11
CA TYR A 880 42.30 -12.74 26.32
C TYR A 880 42.84 -13.95 25.54
N LEU A 881 42.55 -13.98 24.24
CA LEU A 881 43.27 -14.84 23.29
C LEU A 881 44.65 -14.22 23.03
N VAL A 882 45.68 -14.69 23.73
CA VAL A 882 47.06 -14.53 23.27
C VAL A 882 47.28 -15.51 22.11
N SER A 883 47.60 -14.97 20.94
CA SER A 883 47.96 -15.75 19.76
C SER A 883 49.21 -16.59 20.01
N ILE A 884 49.08 -17.92 20.05
CA ILE A 884 50.18 -18.81 19.72
C ILE A 884 49.71 -19.69 18.57
N ALA A 885 50.20 -19.35 17.37
CA ALA A 885 50.00 -20.16 16.19
C ALA A 885 50.82 -21.46 16.31
N GLY A 886 50.13 -22.59 16.14
CA GLY A 886 50.70 -23.81 15.56
C GLY A 886 51.15 -24.89 16.55
N ARG A 887 50.29 -25.87 16.81
CA ARG A 887 50.29 -27.18 16.14
C ARG A 887 49.27 -28.11 16.79
N ARG A 888 48.61 -28.87 15.92
CA ARG A 888 47.61 -29.89 16.19
C ARG A 888 48.33 -31.19 16.55
N TRP A 889 47.97 -31.84 17.66
CA TRP A 889 48.08 -33.30 17.81
C TRP A 889 46.90 -33.84 18.62
N GLN A 890 46.08 -34.65 17.96
CA GLN A 890 45.27 -35.70 18.58
C GLN A 890 46.22 -36.77 19.10
N VAL A 891 45.94 -37.41 20.24
CA VAL A 891 45.83 -38.88 20.35
C VAL A 891 45.12 -39.24 21.68
N SER A 892 44.23 -40.20 21.51
CA SER A 892 43.33 -40.90 22.42
C SER A 892 43.99 -41.94 23.36
N ARG A 893 43.31 -42.21 24.48
CA ARG A 893 43.16 -43.48 25.24
C ARG A 893 44.40 -44.37 25.51
N GLY A 894 44.62 -44.66 26.81
CA GLY A 894 44.91 -46.04 27.25
C GLY A 894 45.94 -46.25 28.39
N ILE A 895 45.45 -46.80 29.50
CA ILE A 895 46.05 -47.90 30.30
C ILE A 895 47.16 -47.61 31.35
N SER A 896 46.73 -47.71 32.61
CA SER A 896 47.22 -48.49 33.77
C SER A 896 48.65 -48.40 34.36
N LEU A 897 48.64 -48.44 35.71
CA LEU A 897 49.51 -49.18 36.65
C LEU A 897 50.96 -48.71 36.86
N GLY A 898 51.35 -48.62 38.14
CA GLY A 898 52.72 -48.89 38.57
C GLY A 898 53.31 -47.90 39.56
N ALA A 899 53.40 -48.31 40.82
CA ALA A 899 54.00 -47.56 41.91
C ALA A 899 55.54 -47.67 41.98
N ARG A 900 56.13 -46.71 42.71
CA ARG A 900 57.36 -46.73 43.51
C ARG A 900 58.65 -46.10 42.95
N LYS A 901 59.26 -45.34 43.88
CA LYS A 901 60.64 -44.86 44.03
C LYS A 901 61.06 -43.63 43.21
N LEU A 902 61.13 -42.49 43.89
CA LEU A 902 62.41 -41.95 44.37
C LEU A 902 62.18 -40.77 45.31
N ALA A 903 62.56 -40.98 46.58
CA ALA A 903 62.78 -39.92 47.54
C ALA A 903 64.21 -39.42 47.36
N SER A 904 64.38 -38.15 46.97
CA SER A 904 65.51 -37.29 47.40
C SER A 904 65.44 -35.94 46.68
N THR A 905 64.86 -34.93 47.33
CA THR A 905 65.30 -33.51 47.29
C THR A 905 64.37 -32.65 48.16
N SER A 906 64.37 -32.95 49.45
CA SER A 906 63.81 -32.05 50.48
C SER A 906 64.83 -30.95 50.78
N ARG A 907 64.67 -29.76 50.18
CA ARG A 907 65.13 -28.49 50.78
C ARG A 907 64.57 -27.23 50.13
N ILE A 908 64.11 -27.29 48.87
CA ILE A 908 63.52 -26.13 48.17
C ILE A 908 62.00 -26.01 48.44
N PHE A 909 61.32 -27.11 48.72
CA PHE A 909 59.87 -27.11 48.96
C PHE A 909 59.41 -26.47 50.28
N ARG A 910 60.31 -26.28 51.27
CA ARG A 910 59.92 -25.70 52.57
C ARG A 910 59.91 -24.17 52.60
N SER A 911 60.65 -23.46 51.74
CA SER A 911 60.57 -21.99 51.70
C SER A 911 59.38 -21.50 50.88
N SER A 912 59.00 -22.21 49.80
CA SER A 912 57.86 -21.84 48.97
C SER A 912 56.51 -22.07 49.65
N VAL A 913 56.39 -23.11 50.49
CA VAL A 913 55.13 -23.41 51.23
C VAL A 913 54.92 -22.45 52.40
N PHE A 914 56.00 -21.98 53.06
CA PHE A 914 55.90 -20.95 54.10
C PHE A 914 55.55 -19.57 53.50
N ALA A 915 56.09 -19.21 52.33
CA ALA A 915 55.73 -17.96 51.65
C ALA A 915 54.24 -17.93 51.21
N LEU A 916 53.70 -19.06 50.76
CA LEU A 916 52.28 -19.19 50.38
C LEU A 916 51.31 -19.19 51.59
N GLN A 917 51.74 -19.72 52.75
CA GLN A 917 50.93 -19.66 53.97
C GLN A 917 50.97 -18.27 54.63
N SER A 918 52.08 -17.54 54.54
CA SER A 918 52.16 -16.15 55.01
C SER A 918 51.39 -15.17 54.10
N TYR A 919 51.31 -15.41 52.79
CA TYR A 919 50.52 -14.59 51.87
C TYR A 919 49.00 -14.72 52.11
N LYS A 920 48.53 -15.93 52.48
CA LYS A 920 47.13 -16.18 52.87
C LYS A 920 46.74 -15.63 54.25
N ALA A 921 47.70 -15.38 55.14
CA ALA A 921 47.43 -14.83 56.47
C ALA A 921 47.32 -13.30 56.49
N VAL A 922 47.88 -12.61 55.49
CA VAL A 922 47.83 -11.13 55.37
C VAL A 922 46.58 -10.66 54.60
N MET A 923 46.03 -11.49 53.72
CA MET A 923 44.79 -11.21 52.99
C MET A 923 43.61 -11.84 53.74
N GLY A 924 42.99 -11.09 54.65
CA GLY A 924 41.77 -11.49 55.35
C GLY A 924 40.71 -12.01 54.38
N SER A 925 40.02 -13.08 54.80
CA SER A 925 38.94 -13.81 54.10
C SER A 925 38.26 -13.03 52.96
N VAL A 926 38.77 -13.21 51.74
CA VAL A 926 38.09 -12.80 50.51
C VAL A 926 37.03 -13.87 50.22
N PRO A 927 35.74 -13.54 50.06
CA PRO A 927 34.72 -14.50 49.65
C PRO A 927 35.14 -15.15 48.33
N GLU A 928 34.85 -16.43 48.13
CA GLU A 928 34.97 -17.09 46.82
C GLU A 928 34.11 -16.34 45.80
N TYR A 929 34.71 -15.38 45.09
CA TYR A 929 34.14 -14.74 43.93
C TYR A 929 34.36 -15.69 42.75
N GLU A 930 33.33 -16.09 42.02
CA GLU A 930 33.53 -16.69 40.70
C GLU A 930 34.18 -15.62 39.80
N TRP A 931 35.50 -15.71 39.62
CA TRP A 931 36.35 -14.68 39.01
C TRP A 931 36.09 -14.40 37.52
N GLY A 932 35.01 -14.92 36.91
CA GLY A 932 34.77 -14.93 35.45
C GLY A 932 33.51 -14.22 34.91
N SER A 933 32.60 -13.68 35.73
CA SER A 933 31.32 -13.15 35.23
C SER A 933 31.36 -11.64 34.88
N ALA A 934 30.62 -11.25 33.82
CA ALA A 934 30.36 -9.85 33.51
C ALA A 934 29.51 -9.20 34.61
N SER A 935 29.71 -7.91 34.89
CA SER A 935 28.97 -7.23 35.98
C SER A 935 27.45 -7.29 35.77
N PHE A 936 26.69 -7.56 36.84
CA PHE A 936 25.21 -7.63 36.82
C PHE A 936 24.56 -6.48 36.05
N THR A 937 25.01 -5.24 36.28
CA THR A 937 24.49 -4.03 35.63
C THR A 937 24.69 -3.99 34.11
N ARG A 938 25.73 -4.67 33.60
CA ARG A 938 25.98 -4.82 32.17
C ARG A 938 25.12 -5.94 31.59
N ARG A 939 25.02 -7.07 32.30
CA ARG A 939 24.17 -8.19 31.92
C ARG A 939 22.69 -7.82 31.85
N SER A 940 22.21 -6.96 32.76
CA SER A 940 20.83 -6.45 32.72
C SER A 940 20.58 -5.66 31.43
N CYS A 941 21.49 -4.74 31.05
CA CYS A 941 21.41 -4.03 29.77
C CYS A 941 21.41 -4.99 28.59
N GLN A 942 22.35 -5.94 28.56
CA GLN A 942 22.48 -6.86 27.43
C GLN A 942 21.24 -7.75 27.28
N THR A 943 20.61 -8.16 28.38
CA THR A 943 19.31 -8.87 28.37
C THR A 943 18.26 -8.03 27.64
N VAL A 944 18.13 -6.74 27.97
CA VAL A 944 17.18 -5.84 27.31
C VAL A 944 17.56 -5.59 25.85
N LEU A 945 18.85 -5.37 25.55
CA LEU A 945 19.32 -5.12 24.19
C LEU A 945 19.09 -6.31 23.27
N GLU A 946 19.24 -7.53 23.78
CA GLU A 946 18.99 -8.77 23.04
C GLU A 946 17.50 -8.89 22.69
N ALA A 947 16.61 -8.71 23.68
CA ALA A 947 15.17 -8.72 23.48
C ALA A 947 14.72 -7.69 22.44
N HIS A 948 15.28 -6.47 22.52
CA HIS A 948 15.02 -5.41 21.53
C HIS A 948 15.54 -5.77 20.15
N LEU A 949 16.77 -6.30 20.03
CA LEU A 949 17.38 -6.63 18.76
C LEU A 949 16.56 -7.70 18.01
N LEU A 950 16.23 -8.79 18.71
CA LEU A 950 15.46 -9.89 18.13
C LEU A 950 14.04 -9.45 17.78
N SER A 951 13.37 -8.69 18.65
CA SER A 951 11.99 -8.25 18.42
C SER A 951 11.91 -7.21 17.29
N ILE A 952 12.77 -6.19 17.29
CA ILE A 952 12.82 -5.18 16.23
C ILE A 952 13.16 -5.83 14.89
N GLY A 953 14.14 -6.74 14.86
CA GLY A 953 14.50 -7.49 13.65
C GLY A 953 13.31 -8.19 13.00
N ARG A 954 12.50 -8.86 13.81
CA ARG A 954 11.34 -9.64 13.36
C ARG A 954 10.16 -8.77 12.94
N ILE A 955 9.81 -7.72 13.69
CA ILE A 955 8.66 -6.85 13.36
C ILE A 955 8.90 -6.00 12.10
N ILE A 956 10.16 -5.64 11.79
CA ILE A 956 10.48 -4.89 10.58
C ILE A 956 10.68 -5.80 9.36
N ALA A 957 10.92 -7.11 9.54
CA ALA A 957 11.25 -8.03 8.45
C ALA A 957 10.24 -8.05 7.28
N PRO A 958 8.92 -7.95 7.49
CA PRO A 958 7.97 -7.86 6.38
C PRO A 958 8.15 -6.59 5.52
N ILE A 959 8.52 -5.46 6.13
CA ILE A 959 8.71 -4.17 5.44
C ILE A 959 10.12 -4.03 4.88
N LEU A 960 11.14 -4.32 5.70
CA LEU A 960 12.57 -4.14 5.41
C LEU A 960 13.30 -5.50 5.44
N PRO A 961 12.99 -6.41 4.50
CA PRO A 961 13.49 -7.77 4.54
C PRO A 961 15.01 -7.84 4.45
N HIS A 962 15.66 -6.96 3.67
CA HIS A 962 17.11 -7.01 3.49
C HIS A 962 17.83 -6.49 4.74
N LEU A 963 17.37 -5.41 5.36
CA LEU A 963 17.95 -4.89 6.59
C LEU A 963 17.78 -5.86 7.75
N ALA A 964 16.60 -6.46 7.89
CA ALA A 964 16.31 -7.46 8.91
C ALA A 964 17.22 -8.69 8.75
N GLU A 965 17.36 -9.20 7.52
CA GLU A 965 18.22 -10.34 7.24
C GLU A 965 19.71 -9.99 7.40
N ASP A 966 20.16 -8.84 6.91
CA ASP A 966 21.55 -8.41 7.09
C ASP A 966 21.89 -8.30 8.58
N MET A 967 20.98 -7.77 9.40
CA MET A 967 21.12 -7.75 10.85
C MET A 967 21.19 -9.19 11.42
N TRP A 968 20.28 -10.08 11.00
CA TRP A 968 20.19 -11.45 11.46
C TRP A 968 21.45 -12.28 11.16
N GLN A 969 22.01 -12.14 9.96
CA GLN A 969 23.25 -12.80 9.56
C GLN A 969 24.48 -12.33 10.36
N HIS A 970 24.38 -11.22 11.09
CA HIS A 970 25.43 -10.68 11.94
C HIS A 970 25.17 -10.90 13.44
N LEU A 971 24.16 -11.70 13.81
CA LEU A 971 23.92 -12.05 15.21
C LEU A 971 25.17 -12.75 15.79
N PRO A 972 25.68 -12.31 16.96
CA PRO A 972 26.86 -12.92 17.58
C PRO A 972 26.55 -14.24 18.31
N PHE A 973 25.29 -14.67 18.31
CA PHE A 973 24.79 -15.86 18.98
C PHE A 973 23.73 -16.56 18.11
N GLN A 974 23.42 -17.81 18.44
CA GLN A 974 22.37 -18.57 17.76
C GLN A 974 21.02 -18.29 18.42
N TYR A 975 20.01 -18.01 17.60
CA TYR A 975 18.62 -17.94 18.05
C TYR A 975 17.93 -19.28 17.79
N THR A 976 17.31 -19.83 18.83
CA THR A 976 16.50 -21.05 18.74
C THR A 976 15.05 -20.66 18.99
N ALA A 977 14.18 -20.98 18.04
CA ALA A 977 12.74 -20.79 18.19
C ALA A 977 12.18 -21.76 19.25
N GLU A 978 10.96 -21.50 19.73
CA GLU A 978 10.33 -22.29 20.79
C GLU A 978 10.12 -23.77 20.44
N ASP A 979 10.02 -24.09 19.15
CA ASP A 979 9.96 -25.46 18.64
C ASP A 979 11.34 -26.16 18.60
N GLY A 980 12.38 -25.54 19.14
CA GLY A 980 13.74 -26.07 19.20
C GLY A 980 14.56 -25.90 17.92
N HIS A 981 14.00 -25.26 16.88
CA HIS A 981 14.70 -25.03 15.62
C HIS A 981 15.63 -23.82 15.69
N VAL A 982 16.87 -23.99 15.23
CA VAL A 982 17.84 -22.89 15.12
C VAL A 982 17.54 -22.06 13.86
N ALA A 983 17.05 -20.84 14.04
CA ALA A 983 16.66 -19.96 12.94
C ALA A 983 17.90 -19.32 12.30
N LYS A 984 18.30 -19.84 11.14
CA LYS A 984 19.45 -19.30 10.38
C LYS A 984 19.11 -18.02 9.62
N PHE A 985 17.83 -17.85 9.32
CA PHE A 985 17.27 -16.71 8.58
C PHE A 985 16.20 -16.03 9.42
N VAL A 986 16.01 -14.72 9.27
CA VAL A 986 15.03 -13.99 10.09
C VAL A 986 13.61 -14.53 9.92
N PHE A 987 13.25 -15.01 8.74
CA PHE A 987 11.92 -15.57 8.47
C PHE A 987 11.69 -16.97 9.06
N GLU A 988 12.73 -17.62 9.62
CA GLU A 988 12.60 -18.88 10.34
C GLU A 988 12.33 -18.69 11.85
N SER A 989 12.27 -17.44 12.32
CA SER A 989 12.25 -17.06 13.75
C SER A 989 10.87 -16.86 14.39
N ARG A 990 9.79 -16.96 13.60
CA ARG A 990 8.40 -16.64 13.99
C ARG A 990 8.18 -15.16 14.32
N TRP A 991 6.91 -14.77 14.41
CA TRP A 991 6.53 -13.46 14.95
C TRP A 991 6.88 -13.38 16.44
N PRO A 992 7.32 -12.22 16.99
CA PRO A 992 7.59 -12.11 18.41
C PRO A 992 6.33 -12.36 19.25
N GLU A 993 6.43 -13.28 20.20
CA GLU A 993 5.40 -13.49 21.20
C GLU A 993 5.29 -12.28 22.14
N LEU A 994 4.08 -12.02 22.64
CA LEU A 994 3.88 -10.97 23.63
C LEU A 994 4.18 -11.56 25.00
N ASP A 995 5.25 -11.07 25.63
CA ASP A 995 5.55 -11.43 27.00
C ASP A 995 4.56 -10.75 27.95
N THR A 996 3.68 -11.56 28.55
CA THR A 996 2.68 -11.09 29.51
C THR A 996 3.33 -10.51 30.78
N GLU A 997 4.54 -10.94 31.12
CA GLU A 997 5.29 -10.40 32.25
C GLU A 997 5.70 -8.96 31.98
N TYR A 998 6.10 -8.64 30.73
CA TYR A 998 6.45 -7.26 30.36
C TYR A 998 5.23 -6.34 30.36
N LEU A 999 4.08 -6.83 29.89
CA LEU A 999 2.82 -6.09 29.89
C LEU A 999 2.22 -5.91 31.28
N SER A 1000 2.66 -6.71 32.27
CA SER A 1000 2.21 -6.60 33.67
C SER A 1000 2.87 -5.44 34.45
N PHE A 1001 3.66 -4.60 33.77
CA PHE A 1001 4.26 -3.42 34.38
C PHE A 1001 3.15 -2.49 34.94
N PRO A 1002 3.17 -2.14 36.25
CA PRO A 1002 2.04 -1.47 36.88
C PRO A 1002 1.71 -0.11 36.24
N GLU A 1003 0.43 0.20 36.02
CA GLU A 1003 -0.01 1.50 35.44
C GLU A 1003 0.54 2.69 36.21
N GLU A 1004 0.56 2.59 37.54
CA GLU A 1004 1.13 3.60 38.44
C GLU A 1004 2.61 3.89 38.16
N GLU A 1005 3.37 2.87 37.76
CA GLU A 1005 4.79 2.99 37.39
C GLU A 1005 4.95 3.55 35.97
N VAL A 1006 4.01 3.27 35.05
CA VAL A 1006 3.99 3.88 33.72
C VAL A 1006 3.83 5.39 33.82
N ASP A 1007 2.84 5.85 34.60
CA ASP A 1007 2.62 7.29 34.85
C ASP A 1007 3.82 7.94 35.52
N PHE A 1008 4.46 7.21 36.43
CA PHE A 1008 5.68 7.64 37.09
C PHE A 1008 6.83 7.85 36.09
N TRP A 1009 7.08 6.91 35.18
CA TRP A 1009 8.08 7.05 34.12
C TRP A 1009 7.77 8.18 33.14
N GLY A 1010 6.49 8.42 32.85
CA GLY A 1010 6.04 9.59 32.07
C GLY A 1010 6.53 10.90 32.68
N LYS A 1011 6.30 11.09 33.99
CA LYS A 1011 6.77 12.28 34.73
C LYS A 1011 8.29 12.40 34.78
N ILE A 1012 9.00 11.27 34.90
CA ILE A 1012 10.48 11.23 34.85
C ILE A 1012 11.01 11.73 33.49
N LEU A 1013 10.40 11.31 32.38
CA LEU A 1013 10.80 11.72 31.03
C LEU A 1013 10.51 13.19 30.75
N GLU A 1014 9.41 13.72 31.28
CA GLU A 1014 9.09 15.15 31.23
C GLU A 1014 10.09 15.98 32.03
N LEU A 1015 10.38 15.58 33.28
CA LEU A 1015 11.40 16.24 34.09
C LEU A 1015 12.78 16.21 33.41
N ARG A 1016 13.16 15.08 32.79
CA ARG A 1016 14.40 14.96 32.01
C ARG A 1016 14.43 15.97 30.86
N THR A 1017 13.30 16.22 30.22
CA THR A 1017 13.19 17.20 29.13
C THR A 1017 13.49 18.61 29.63
N GLU A 1018 12.95 19.01 30.78
CA GLU A 1018 13.24 20.31 31.40
C GLU A 1018 14.69 20.42 31.88
N VAL A 1019 15.24 19.37 32.47
CA VAL A 1019 16.67 19.33 32.85
C VAL A 1019 17.56 19.47 31.61
N ASN A 1020 17.24 18.79 30.52
CA ASN A 1020 17.99 18.93 29.27
C ASN A 1020 17.93 20.35 28.71
N LYS A 1021 16.77 21.02 28.78
CA LYS A 1021 16.67 22.44 28.39
C LYS A 1021 17.62 23.31 29.22
N ALA A 1022 17.61 23.17 30.55
CA ALA A 1022 18.50 23.91 31.43
C ALA A 1022 20.00 23.63 31.12
N LEU A 1023 20.35 22.37 30.84
CA LEU A 1023 21.70 21.99 30.41
C LEU A 1023 22.09 22.63 29.08
N GLU A 1024 21.19 22.73 28.10
CA GLU A 1024 21.48 23.39 26.81
C GLU A 1024 21.67 24.91 26.96
N VAL A 1025 20.91 25.56 27.85
CA VAL A 1025 21.12 26.97 28.16
C VAL A 1025 22.50 27.16 28.80
N ALA A 1026 22.87 26.32 29.77
CA ALA A 1026 24.19 26.34 30.40
C ALA A 1026 25.34 26.09 29.39
N ARG A 1027 25.15 25.18 28.41
CA ARG A 1027 26.12 24.97 27.32
C ARG A 1027 26.25 26.18 26.40
N SER A 1028 25.13 26.79 26.05
CA SER A 1028 25.10 28.00 25.21
C SER A 1028 25.79 29.17 25.91
N GLY A 1029 25.64 29.25 27.24
CA GLY A 1029 26.35 30.16 28.12
C GLY A 1029 27.83 29.79 28.36
N LYS A 1030 28.34 28.71 27.76
CA LYS A 1030 29.71 28.20 27.91
C LYS A 1030 30.11 27.81 29.35
N LEU A 1031 29.15 27.61 30.25
CA LEU A 1031 29.42 27.14 31.61
C LEU A 1031 29.95 25.70 31.61
N ILE A 1032 29.37 24.86 30.75
CA ILE A 1032 29.69 23.43 30.59
C ILE A 1032 29.89 23.10 29.11
N GLY A 1033 30.79 22.16 28.79
CA GLY A 1033 30.98 21.63 27.43
C GLY A 1033 30.13 20.38 27.15
N SER A 1034 30.01 19.49 28.13
CA SER A 1034 29.25 18.24 28.08
C SER A 1034 28.27 18.14 29.26
N SER A 1035 27.26 17.26 29.20
CA SER A 1035 26.38 17.00 30.36
C SER A 1035 27.15 16.48 31.58
N LEU A 1036 28.22 15.71 31.37
CA LEU A 1036 29.04 15.13 32.44
C LEU A 1036 29.78 16.19 33.29
N GLU A 1037 29.99 17.39 32.73
CA GLU A 1037 30.59 18.54 33.42
C GLU A 1037 29.60 19.31 34.29
N ALA A 1038 28.31 18.94 34.25
CA ALA A 1038 27.26 19.62 34.96
C ALA A 1038 26.99 18.99 36.33
N LYS A 1039 26.55 19.84 37.25
CA LYS A 1039 25.83 19.45 38.45
C LYS A 1039 24.43 20.04 38.40
N VAL A 1040 23.42 19.18 38.52
CA VAL A 1040 22.00 19.53 38.47
C VAL A 1040 21.45 19.56 39.89
N TYR A 1041 20.79 20.64 40.25
CA TYR A 1041 20.05 20.80 41.49
C TYR A 1041 18.57 20.68 41.21
N LEU A 1042 17.86 19.93 42.03
CA LEU A 1042 16.41 19.80 41.97
C LEU A 1042 15.81 20.22 43.31
N HIS A 1043 14.78 21.06 43.28
CA HIS A 1043 14.03 21.44 44.48
C HIS A 1043 12.53 21.35 44.22
N CYS A 1044 11.78 20.80 45.17
CA CYS A 1044 10.32 20.82 45.13
C CYS A 1044 9.76 21.56 46.34
N SER A 1045 8.78 22.45 46.09
CA SER A 1045 8.16 23.29 47.12
C SER A 1045 7.31 22.54 48.15
N LYS A 1046 6.85 21.31 47.84
CA LYS A 1046 6.18 20.40 48.76
C LYS A 1046 6.55 18.95 48.40
N LEU A 1047 7.33 18.28 49.26
CA LEU A 1047 7.62 16.85 49.11
C LEU A 1047 6.45 16.02 49.67
N SER A 1048 5.74 15.30 48.81
CA SER A 1048 5.02 14.08 49.21
C SER A 1048 5.98 12.89 49.09
N ASP A 1049 5.70 11.78 49.78
CA ASP A 1049 6.55 10.57 49.76
C ASP A 1049 6.82 10.10 48.32
N ARG A 1050 5.78 10.08 47.48
CA ARG A 1050 5.86 9.68 46.07
C ARG A 1050 6.71 10.61 45.20
N LEU A 1051 6.77 11.90 45.53
CA LEU A 1051 7.55 12.91 44.82
C LEU A 1051 9.02 12.90 45.28
N SER A 1052 9.24 12.54 46.55
CA SER A 1052 10.56 12.17 47.06
C SER A 1052 11.10 10.93 46.35
N ASP A 1053 10.27 9.91 46.15
CA ASP A 1053 10.63 8.70 45.40
C ASP A 1053 10.89 9.02 43.92
N LEU A 1054 10.11 9.91 43.31
CA LEU A 1054 10.34 10.42 41.95
C LEU A 1054 11.69 11.10 41.81
N LEU A 1055 11.99 12.07 42.66
CA LEU A 1055 13.28 12.75 42.65
C LEU A 1055 14.41 11.77 42.98
N THR A 1056 14.19 10.82 43.88
CA THR A 1056 15.18 9.80 44.25
C THR A 1056 15.48 8.86 43.09
N ILE A 1057 14.47 8.33 42.38
CA ILE A 1057 14.67 7.47 41.22
C ILE A 1057 15.23 8.28 40.04
N PHE A 1058 14.79 9.52 39.83
CA PHE A 1058 15.39 10.44 38.85
C PHE A 1058 16.88 10.64 39.16
N THR A 1059 17.22 10.87 40.44
CA THR A 1059 18.62 10.93 40.85
C THR A 1059 19.32 9.61 40.64
N GLN A 1060 18.78 8.44 40.99
CA GLN A 1060 19.44 7.14 40.77
C GLN A 1060 19.63 6.83 39.27
N THR A 1061 18.75 7.36 38.41
CA THR A 1061 18.86 7.33 36.94
C THR A 1061 19.92 8.31 36.41
N MET A 1062 20.43 9.22 37.24
CA MET A 1062 21.37 10.28 36.85
C MET A 1062 22.68 10.37 37.69
N TYR A 1063 22.71 9.91 38.95
CA TYR A 1063 23.75 10.06 39.99
C TYR A 1063 23.57 9.15 41.26
N ARG A 1064 24.64 8.93 42.06
CA ARG A 1064 24.66 8.17 43.35
C ARG A 1064 24.88 9.05 44.60
N LYS A 1065 24.10 8.83 45.68
CA LYS A 1065 24.35 9.36 47.05
C LYS A 1065 25.23 8.40 47.89
N TYR A 1066 26.13 8.95 48.69
CA TYR A 1066 26.94 8.25 49.70
C TYR A 1066 26.15 8.15 51.02
N SER A 1067 25.95 6.94 51.57
CA SER A 1067 25.84 6.75 53.02
C SER A 1067 26.45 5.41 53.44
N SER A 1068 27.30 5.47 54.45
CA SER A 1068 27.72 4.35 55.28
C SER A 1068 26.52 3.82 56.06
N GLN A 1069 26.44 2.49 56.21
CA GLN A 1069 25.35 1.70 56.81
C GLN A 1069 24.07 1.56 55.95
N GLU A 1070 24.02 0.51 55.11
CA GLU A 1070 23.05 -0.59 55.25
C GLU A 1070 23.40 -1.75 54.30
N ARG A 1071 23.24 -2.97 54.82
CA ARG A 1071 23.46 -4.25 54.13
C ARG A 1071 22.28 -4.51 53.19
N TYR A 1072 22.56 -4.74 51.91
CA TYR A 1072 22.04 -5.81 51.03
C TYR A 1072 22.25 -5.41 49.56
N ASN A 1073 22.76 -6.35 48.78
CA ASN A 1073 23.08 -6.23 47.36
C ASN A 1073 21.89 -5.78 46.51
N LYS A 1074 22.00 -4.61 45.85
CA LYS A 1074 21.50 -4.32 44.48
C LYS A 1074 22.11 -2.99 44.01
N PRO A 1075 23.17 -2.99 43.17
CA PRO A 1075 23.76 -1.75 42.68
C PRO A 1075 22.95 -1.21 41.50
N SER A 1076 21.97 -0.36 41.77
CA SER A 1076 21.31 0.50 40.78
C SER A 1076 21.94 1.91 40.83
N SER A 1077 22.75 2.28 39.85
CA SER A 1077 23.16 3.68 39.66
C SER A 1077 23.65 3.92 38.24
N LEU A 1078 23.18 4.99 37.65
CA LEU A 1078 23.31 5.36 36.24
C LEU A 1078 23.90 6.77 36.21
N ASP A 1079 25.14 6.94 35.73
CA ASP A 1079 25.89 8.19 35.90
C ASP A 1079 25.89 9.02 34.61
N ILE A 1080 25.18 10.16 34.57
CA ILE A 1080 25.17 11.11 33.44
C ILE A 1080 25.61 12.53 33.85
N CYS A 1081 25.37 12.93 35.10
CA CYS A 1081 25.88 14.17 35.70
C CYS A 1081 25.75 14.10 37.23
N GLN A 1082 26.35 15.02 37.99
CA GLN A 1082 26.09 15.06 39.43
C GLN A 1082 24.67 15.60 39.67
N VAL A 1083 23.84 14.94 40.47
CA VAL A 1083 22.48 15.43 40.79
C VAL A 1083 22.30 15.51 42.30
N GLU A 1084 21.77 16.64 42.77
CA GLU A 1084 21.50 16.89 44.18
C GLU A 1084 20.08 17.41 44.39
N ILE A 1085 19.34 16.80 45.32
CA ILE A 1085 18.01 17.26 45.73
C ILE A 1085 18.18 18.23 46.91
N LEU A 1086 17.59 19.42 46.80
CA LEU A 1086 17.66 20.48 47.79
C LEU A 1086 16.38 20.55 48.61
N ASN A 1087 16.53 20.71 49.93
CA ASN A 1087 15.41 20.85 50.86
C ASN A 1087 14.83 22.29 50.85
N SER A 1088 15.60 23.30 50.44
CA SER A 1088 15.18 24.70 50.40
C SER A 1088 15.89 25.48 49.29
N LEU A 1089 15.19 26.45 48.68
CA LEU A 1089 15.77 27.41 47.72
C LEU A 1089 16.58 28.54 48.40
N GLN A 1090 16.62 28.56 49.73
CA GLN A 1090 17.41 29.54 50.51
C GLN A 1090 18.82 29.02 50.84
N ASP A 1091 19.22 27.90 50.25
CA ASP A 1091 20.52 27.27 50.48
C ASP A 1091 21.67 28.15 49.94
N GLU A 1092 22.73 28.36 50.72
CA GLU A 1092 23.86 29.19 50.30
C GLU A 1092 24.56 28.65 49.06
N ARG A 1093 24.48 27.33 48.82
CA ARG A 1093 25.15 26.63 47.72
C ARG A 1093 24.55 26.93 46.35
N ILE A 1094 23.37 27.54 46.28
CA ILE A 1094 22.68 27.91 45.03
C ILE A 1094 22.63 29.42 44.76
N LYS A 1095 23.21 30.25 45.64
CA LYS A 1095 23.25 31.71 45.48
C LYS A 1095 23.89 32.15 44.15
N ASP A 1096 24.81 31.35 43.61
CA ASP A 1096 25.56 31.63 42.37
C ASP A 1096 25.09 30.81 41.15
N VAL A 1097 23.97 30.08 41.24
CA VAL A 1097 23.45 29.25 40.13
C VAL A 1097 22.70 30.14 39.13
N GLN A 1098 23.36 30.45 38.01
CA GLN A 1098 22.84 31.37 36.97
C GLN A 1098 21.84 30.73 36.00
N TYR A 1099 21.92 29.41 35.80
CA TYR A 1099 21.10 28.70 34.82
C TYR A 1099 20.05 27.88 35.53
N THR A 1100 18.79 28.28 35.39
CA THR A 1100 17.66 27.70 36.09
C THR A 1100 16.50 27.39 35.15
N GLY A 1101 15.59 26.54 35.61
CA GLY A 1101 14.34 26.21 34.94
C GLY A 1101 13.27 25.83 35.96
N GLU A 1102 12.02 25.79 35.52
CA GLU A 1102 10.89 25.32 36.33
C GLU A 1102 10.06 24.31 35.55
N TYR A 1103 9.73 23.19 36.19
CA TYR A 1103 8.79 22.19 35.70
C TYR A 1103 7.52 22.22 36.57
N LEU A 1104 6.38 22.35 35.91
CA LEU A 1104 5.05 22.37 36.54
C LEU A 1104 4.41 20.99 36.42
N MET A 1105 4.08 20.38 37.56
CA MET A 1105 3.36 19.10 37.62
C MET A 1105 1.84 19.32 37.68
N GLU A 1106 1.06 18.30 37.29
CA GLU A 1106 -0.42 18.36 37.15
C GLU A 1106 -1.25 18.62 38.44
N GLU A 1107 -0.61 18.92 39.56
CA GLU A 1107 -1.27 19.19 40.85
C GLU A 1107 -0.82 20.52 41.49
N GLY A 1108 -0.17 21.40 40.70
CA GLY A 1108 0.33 22.70 41.17
C GLY A 1108 1.67 22.63 41.91
N HIS A 1109 2.29 21.44 41.97
CA HIS A 1109 3.65 21.27 42.46
C HIS A 1109 4.65 21.80 41.43
N LYS A 1110 5.64 22.56 41.90
CA LYS A 1110 6.73 23.11 41.08
C LYS A 1110 8.03 22.42 41.44
N ILE A 1111 8.74 21.92 40.41
CA ILE A 1111 10.12 21.46 40.52
C ILE A 1111 11.01 22.53 39.90
N TRP A 1112 11.84 23.14 40.73
CA TRP A 1112 12.89 24.03 40.27
C TRP A 1112 14.13 23.22 39.90
N VAL A 1113 14.76 23.59 38.79
CA VAL A 1113 15.97 22.98 38.26
C VAL A 1113 17.07 24.04 38.23
N GLY A 1114 18.23 23.72 38.77
CA GLY A 1114 19.42 24.58 38.71
C GLY A 1114 20.61 23.84 38.12
N VAL A 1115 21.49 24.53 37.38
CA VAL A 1115 22.68 23.93 36.78
C VAL A 1115 23.95 24.70 37.17
N SER A 1116 24.92 23.99 37.75
CA SER A 1116 26.29 24.47 37.97
C SER A 1116 27.32 23.55 37.33
N ARG A 1117 28.61 23.85 37.50
CA ARG A 1117 29.69 22.93 37.15
C ARG A 1117 29.79 21.78 38.17
N ALA A 1118 30.17 20.59 37.70
CA ALA A 1118 30.39 19.40 38.52
C ALA A 1118 31.59 19.57 39.45
N ASN A 1119 31.49 18.97 40.64
CA ASN A 1119 32.53 18.99 41.66
C ASN A 1119 33.62 17.95 41.39
N GLY A 1120 34.85 18.24 41.82
CA GLY A 1120 35.98 17.33 41.69
C GLY A 1120 36.67 17.40 40.32
N SER A 1121 37.35 16.33 39.93
CA SER A 1121 38.12 16.26 38.68
C SER A 1121 37.58 15.17 37.75
N LYS A 1122 37.89 15.30 36.46
CA LYS A 1122 37.46 14.36 35.43
C LYS A 1122 38.20 13.03 35.59
N CYS A 1123 37.46 11.92 35.58
CA CYS A 1123 38.02 10.57 35.50
C CYS A 1123 38.45 10.26 34.05
N ASP A 1124 39.68 9.79 33.82
CA ASP A 1124 40.18 9.55 32.45
C ASP A 1124 39.53 8.35 31.74
N ARG A 1125 38.91 7.42 32.49
CA ARG A 1125 38.26 6.21 31.94
C ARG A 1125 36.79 6.43 31.59
N CYS A 1126 35.95 6.86 32.54
CA CYS A 1126 34.52 7.08 32.30
C CYS A 1126 34.14 8.52 31.95
N TRP A 1127 35.08 9.48 32.10
CA TRP A 1127 34.86 10.92 31.88
C TRP A 1127 33.88 11.61 32.82
N ASN A 1128 33.35 10.90 33.83
CA ASN A 1128 32.58 11.51 34.91
C ASN A 1128 33.48 12.32 35.85
N TYR A 1129 32.94 13.39 36.41
CA TYR A 1129 33.60 14.22 37.41
C TYR A 1129 33.35 13.65 38.81
N SER A 1130 34.43 13.41 39.56
CA SER A 1130 34.34 12.87 40.92
C SER A 1130 35.37 13.53 41.85
N PRO A 1131 34.99 13.86 43.09
CA PRO A 1131 35.93 14.29 44.12
C PRO A 1131 36.98 13.23 44.52
N GLN A 1132 36.76 11.96 44.18
CA GLN A 1132 37.68 10.85 44.50
C GLN A 1132 38.83 10.71 43.49
N VAL A 1133 38.80 11.44 42.38
CA VAL A 1133 39.93 11.47 41.46
C VAL A 1133 41.10 12.11 42.19
N GLY A 1134 42.22 11.39 42.27
CA GLY A 1134 43.39 11.74 43.09
C GLY A 1134 43.51 10.93 44.38
N SER A 1135 42.49 10.15 44.78
CA SER A 1135 42.53 9.35 46.02
C SER A 1135 43.31 8.04 45.92
N PHE A 1136 43.65 7.56 44.71
CA PHE A 1136 44.32 6.28 44.47
C PHE A 1136 45.72 6.50 43.91
N THR A 1137 46.75 6.01 44.60
CA THR A 1137 48.16 6.26 44.24
C THR A 1137 48.59 5.57 42.94
N GLU A 1138 48.08 4.36 42.67
CA GLU A 1138 48.42 3.56 41.49
C GLU A 1138 47.76 4.11 40.20
N HIS A 1139 46.55 4.63 40.35
CA HIS A 1139 45.73 5.19 39.27
C HIS A 1139 45.08 6.52 39.67
N PRO A 1140 45.86 7.60 39.80
CA PRO A 1140 45.39 8.87 40.38
C PRO A 1140 44.34 9.59 39.55
N SER A 1141 44.26 9.34 38.24
CA SER A 1141 43.26 9.96 37.38
C SER A 1141 41.95 9.17 37.24
N LEU A 1142 41.75 8.12 38.07
CA LEU A 1142 40.52 7.32 38.09
C LEU A 1142 39.61 7.68 39.27
N CYS A 1143 38.30 7.58 39.05
CA CYS A 1143 37.32 7.56 40.14
C CYS A 1143 37.24 6.16 40.78
N GLY A 1144 36.68 6.04 41.98
CA GLY A 1144 36.62 4.76 42.71
C GLY A 1144 35.96 3.62 41.93
N ARG A 1145 34.92 3.91 41.13
CA ARG A 1145 34.28 2.92 40.25
C ARG A 1145 35.24 2.37 39.20
N CYS A 1146 35.93 3.26 38.48
CA CYS A 1146 36.85 2.85 37.41
C CYS A 1146 38.10 2.18 37.96
N HIS A 1147 38.59 2.64 39.11
CA HIS A 1147 39.70 2.02 39.83
C HIS A 1147 39.41 0.55 40.13
N ASN A 1148 38.26 0.23 40.72
CA ASN A 1148 37.88 -1.15 41.04
C ASN A 1148 37.82 -2.04 39.80
N VAL A 1149 37.28 -1.53 38.69
CA VAL A 1149 37.20 -2.27 37.42
C VAL A 1149 38.59 -2.53 36.86
N VAL A 1150 39.48 -1.52 36.85
CA VAL A 1150 40.84 -1.65 36.32
C VAL A 1150 41.68 -2.62 37.15
N ILE A 1151 41.58 -2.57 38.48
CA ILE A 1151 42.27 -3.54 39.35
C ILE A 1151 41.77 -4.96 39.11
N CYS A 1152 40.45 -5.16 38.95
CA CYS A 1152 39.88 -6.47 38.64
C CYS A 1152 40.39 -7.02 37.29
N LEU A 1153 40.61 -6.15 36.30
CA LEU A 1153 41.17 -6.56 35.01
C LEU A 1153 42.65 -6.94 35.13
N GLN A 1154 43.45 -6.14 35.85
CA GLN A 1154 44.88 -6.41 36.06
C GLN A 1154 45.13 -7.68 36.87
N THR A 1155 44.28 -7.98 37.86
CA THR A 1155 44.38 -9.21 38.66
C THR A 1155 44.05 -10.47 37.86
N ARG A 1156 43.10 -10.38 36.91
CA ARG A 1156 42.81 -11.48 35.96
C ARG A 1156 43.99 -11.80 35.05
N ASP A 1157 44.66 -10.78 34.52
CA ASP A 1157 45.83 -10.98 33.64
C ASP A 1157 47.00 -11.67 34.37
N LEU A 1158 47.19 -11.36 35.66
CA LEU A 1158 48.23 -11.99 36.50
C LEU A 1158 47.93 -13.46 36.81
N ASP A 1159 46.67 -13.82 37.04
CA ASP A 1159 46.27 -15.20 37.30
C ASP A 1159 46.38 -16.08 36.04
N ASP A 1160 46.06 -15.57 34.85
CA ASP A 1160 46.25 -16.30 33.60
C ASP A 1160 47.74 -16.49 33.27
N LEU A 1161 48.60 -15.50 33.55
CA LEU A 1161 50.06 -15.65 33.47
C LEU A 1161 50.59 -16.71 34.46
N SER A 1162 49.99 -16.83 35.64
CA SER A 1162 50.35 -17.87 36.62
C SER A 1162 49.99 -19.30 36.16
N LYS A 1163 48.91 -19.46 35.38
CA LYS A 1163 48.50 -20.75 34.81
C LYS A 1163 49.35 -21.15 33.61
N VAL A 1164 49.75 -20.19 32.77
CA VAL A 1164 50.68 -20.43 31.66
C VAL A 1164 52.04 -20.85 32.19
N THR A 1165 52.57 -20.18 33.21
CA THR A 1165 53.85 -20.56 33.83
C THR A 1165 53.79 -21.91 34.55
N GLN A 1166 52.64 -22.30 35.13
CA GLN A 1166 52.44 -23.67 35.65
C GLN A 1166 52.35 -24.74 34.53
N SER A 1167 51.80 -24.38 33.37
CA SER A 1167 51.76 -25.24 32.18
C SER A 1167 53.16 -25.46 31.63
N GLU A 1168 53.93 -24.39 31.45
CA GLU A 1168 55.32 -24.43 30.97
C GLU A 1168 56.24 -25.15 31.97
N ALA A 1169 56.02 -24.96 33.29
CA ALA A 1169 56.74 -25.71 34.32
C ALA A 1169 56.41 -27.21 34.30
N LYS A 1170 55.16 -27.60 33.96
CA LYS A 1170 54.79 -29.00 33.77
C LYS A 1170 55.40 -29.60 32.50
N GLU A 1171 55.50 -28.82 31.43
CA GLU A 1171 56.16 -29.23 30.18
C GLU A 1171 57.67 -29.40 30.35
N ALA A 1172 58.32 -28.52 31.13
CA ALA A 1172 59.73 -28.62 31.50
C ALA A 1172 60.04 -29.75 32.51
N ILE A 1173 59.04 -30.26 33.24
CA ILE A 1173 59.14 -31.45 34.09
C ILE A 1173 58.85 -32.74 33.29
N ALA A 1174 58.21 -32.63 32.12
CA ALA A 1174 57.89 -33.74 31.23
C ALA A 1174 58.95 -33.99 30.14
N GLN A 1175 59.77 -32.98 29.81
CA GLN A 1175 61.05 -33.13 29.09
C GLN A 1175 62.16 -33.57 30.04
#